data_AF-A0A5N5PBR0-F1
#
_entry.id   AF-A0A5N5PBR0-F1
#
_cell.length_a   1.000
_cell.length_b   1.000
_cell.length_c   1.000
_cell.angle_alpha   90.00
_cell.angle_beta   90.00
_cell.angle_gamma   90.00
#
_symmetry.space_group_name_H-M   'P 1'
#
loop_
_entity.id
_entity.type
_entity.pdbx_description
1 polymer ?
#
loop_
_entity_poly.entity_id
_entity_poly.type
_entity_poly.pdbx_seq_one_letter_code
_entity_poly.pdbx_strand_id
1 'polypeptide(L)'
;MSHSVYQPVASSEGHIRLLILLPAASHDADIHCELKTVALPDNPAFEALSYTWGSTGKAVTIRLNGHPFGVFENAGAALRRLRHPKNPRSLWIDAICINQTDLQERSSQVLLMQQIYGQASQVLVWLGELTDGGILGMRELQNRIWSQGWHQFKIDRKYGKPTLPWTEQFTTSKGIMNRSALVDEQSLGEVRELLDRPWWRRTWIIQEVVLARKITIMCGAETTSWESVAAFFERAAWTLRVEVFGMPVHEKDFFPDRLYRIISELRERWHAKPESVKLLDVLYRFRQLECSNASDKIYGFLGIIPEVVSMGLVPDYQSTVGDVYWHFARQHIEKTKSLDVLNCRREWQELSAKSASLSSSMSNGNTAPSQAYSVLDQAKFYDVHALIEDEPGKTRRGWARLSPGWERIANGKTTLFKDHSTGEMHDTSPLEGQPARPAEYFTKQRVLPPSWTKRWNNVGCQMIEYGVGQTEDEKTAASKKAKLQDHLSTLPSWVPNWAFPTKWDPEPLIELDNPSRQYSASGDSTPQLHSAPDSRILSLSGTIFDQIETLAPAWHPETDIPPVSRKGNPALLAWEALATAPHEQCPYSPTVSRAAALWRTMIADKCGSESAPDSDSLYIETWYDRVGWAIDHQPDLTSLGPLDTTLAEQAMRGMEEKMVYHFIGLDPSRYPEFGEKLRQSHRDAKAINQRYREYMRRIHRVCAHRALFVTKGGYVGLAPWNAGVGDEVVVLDGGRTPFLLRRTEGAEGRFRLVGEAYVYGIMGGEAVVAGSEEPVVREVLHIC
;
A
#
# COMPACT_ATOMS: atom_id res chain seq x y z
N MET A 1 -46.53 19.90 3.82
CA MET A 1 -45.68 19.39 4.92
C MET A 1 -44.92 18.20 4.36
N SER A 2 -43.60 18.29 4.18
CA SER A 2 -42.81 17.15 3.71
C SER A 2 -42.71 16.14 4.85
N HIS A 3 -43.37 14.99 4.72
CA HIS A 3 -43.13 13.88 5.64
C HIS A 3 -41.66 13.45 5.49
N SER A 4 -40.88 13.60 6.55
CA SER A 4 -39.52 13.05 6.62
C SER A 4 -39.62 11.53 6.45
N VAL A 5 -38.94 10.97 5.45
CA VAL A 5 -38.86 9.52 5.23
C VAL A 5 -38.21 8.81 6.44
N TYR A 6 -37.39 9.55 7.18
CA TYR A 6 -36.71 9.10 8.40
C TYR A 6 -37.50 9.46 9.65
N GLN A 7 -37.82 8.45 10.46
CA GLN A 7 -38.25 8.60 11.85
C GLN A 7 -37.02 8.59 12.78
N PRO A 8 -36.97 9.38 13.87
CA PRO A 8 -35.85 9.38 14.81
C PRO A 8 -35.52 7.98 15.35
N VAL A 9 -34.24 7.69 15.56
CA VAL A 9 -33.76 6.39 16.05
C VAL A 9 -32.96 6.58 17.33
N ALA A 10 -33.30 5.82 18.37
CA ALA A 10 -32.59 5.80 19.66
C ALA A 10 -31.25 5.03 19.52
N SER A 11 -30.28 5.66 18.85
CA SER A 11 -28.98 5.07 18.54
C SER A 11 -28.19 4.68 19.80
N SER A 12 -28.36 5.42 20.89
CA SER A 12 -27.77 5.12 22.21
C SER A 12 -28.25 3.79 22.82
N GLU A 13 -29.42 3.31 22.39
CA GLU A 13 -29.99 2.03 22.81
C GLU A 13 -29.69 0.90 21.81
N GLY A 14 -28.82 1.16 20.82
CA GLY A 14 -28.47 0.18 19.78
C GLY A 14 -29.54 -0.02 18.72
N HIS A 15 -30.45 0.93 18.54
CA HIS A 15 -31.43 0.87 17.46
C HIS A 15 -30.82 1.25 16.11
N ILE A 16 -31.20 0.50 15.07
CA ILE A 16 -30.81 0.72 13.68
C ILE A 16 -32.04 0.61 12.77
N ARG A 17 -31.94 1.15 11.55
CA ARG A 17 -32.93 0.88 10.49
C ARG A 17 -32.43 -0.23 9.58
N LEU A 18 -33.31 -1.14 9.20
CA LEU A 18 -33.09 -2.14 8.16
C LEU A 18 -33.94 -1.79 6.94
N LEU A 19 -33.34 -1.96 5.77
CA LEU A 19 -33.99 -1.85 4.47
C LEU A 19 -34.60 -3.20 4.07
N ILE A 20 -35.91 -3.27 4.00
CA ILE A 20 -36.62 -4.42 3.46
C ILE A 20 -36.80 -4.21 1.96
N LEU A 21 -35.99 -4.88 1.15
CA LEU A 21 -36.06 -4.85 -0.31
C LEU A 21 -37.17 -5.79 -0.79
N LEU A 22 -38.20 -5.25 -1.44
CA LEU A 22 -39.36 -6.01 -1.88
C LEU A 22 -39.07 -6.81 -3.17
N PRO A 23 -39.70 -7.99 -3.35
CA PRO A 23 -39.43 -8.86 -4.49
C PRO A 23 -39.99 -8.30 -5.80
N ALA A 24 -39.37 -8.68 -6.93
CA ALA A 24 -39.91 -8.44 -8.26
C ALA A 24 -39.44 -9.51 -9.26
N ALA A 25 -40.32 -9.90 -10.20
CA ALA A 25 -40.00 -10.92 -11.19
C ALA A 25 -38.88 -10.51 -12.17
N SER A 26 -38.74 -9.21 -12.44
CA SER A 26 -37.71 -8.65 -13.32
C SER A 26 -36.71 -7.80 -12.55
N HIS A 27 -35.44 -7.85 -12.96
CA HIS A 27 -34.39 -6.97 -12.42
C HIS A 27 -34.58 -5.51 -12.87
N ASP A 28 -35.27 -5.29 -14.00
CA ASP A 28 -35.50 -3.95 -14.57
C ASP A 28 -36.73 -3.24 -13.97
N ALA A 29 -37.56 -3.96 -13.21
CA ALA A 29 -38.73 -3.37 -12.55
C ALA A 29 -38.33 -2.33 -11.49
N ASP A 30 -39.21 -1.35 -11.23
CA ASP A 30 -39.02 -0.32 -10.20
C ASP A 30 -38.63 -0.93 -8.84
N ILE A 31 -37.69 -0.30 -8.14
CA ILE A 31 -37.19 -0.76 -6.86
C ILE A 31 -38.09 -0.22 -5.75
N HIS A 32 -38.71 -1.13 -5.01
CA HIS A 32 -39.54 -0.80 -3.84
C HIS A 32 -38.89 -1.34 -2.57
N CYS A 33 -38.80 -0.49 -1.56
CA CYS A 33 -38.21 -0.81 -0.28
C CYS A 33 -39.03 -0.23 0.88
N GLU A 34 -38.91 -0.85 2.06
CA GLU A 34 -39.46 -0.36 3.32
C GLU A 34 -38.33 -0.19 4.35
N LEU A 35 -38.45 0.79 5.25
CA LEU A 35 -37.55 0.93 6.40
C LEU A 35 -38.22 0.39 7.65
N LYS A 36 -37.51 -0.50 8.36
CA LYS A 36 -37.94 -1.05 9.65
C LYS A 36 -36.90 -0.76 10.73
N THR A 37 -37.30 -0.12 11.81
CA THR A 37 -36.45 0.06 12.99
C THR A 37 -36.39 -1.23 13.81
N VAL A 38 -35.19 -1.63 14.22
CA VAL A 38 -34.93 -2.80 15.07
C VAL A 38 -33.86 -2.45 16.11
N ALA A 39 -33.79 -3.20 17.21
CA ALA A 39 -32.73 -3.10 18.19
C ALA A 39 -31.69 -4.20 17.95
N LEU A 40 -30.40 -3.84 17.85
CA LEU A 40 -29.31 -4.82 17.73
C LEU A 40 -29.26 -5.84 18.89
N PRO A 41 -29.54 -5.48 20.16
CA PRO A 41 -29.60 -6.44 21.26
C PRO A 41 -30.58 -7.61 21.04
N ASP A 42 -31.61 -7.43 20.22
CA ASP A 42 -32.60 -8.47 19.89
C ASP A 42 -32.07 -9.49 18.87
N ASN A 43 -30.83 -9.35 18.40
CA ASN A 43 -30.20 -10.19 17.38
C ASN A 43 -31.05 -10.34 16.09
N PRO A 44 -31.43 -9.23 15.43
CA PRO A 44 -32.23 -9.29 14.22
C PRO A 44 -31.48 -10.01 13.08
N ALA A 45 -32.22 -10.73 12.22
CA ALA A 45 -31.65 -11.35 11.03
C ALA A 45 -31.60 -10.35 9.86
N PHE A 46 -30.40 -10.03 9.40
CA PHE A 46 -30.16 -9.14 8.26
C PHE A 46 -28.79 -9.39 7.63
N GLU A 47 -28.62 -8.91 6.40
CA GLU A 47 -27.34 -8.90 5.68
C GLU A 47 -26.86 -7.45 5.54
N ALA A 48 -25.54 -7.22 5.51
CA ALA A 48 -24.98 -5.87 5.32
C ALA A 48 -24.39 -5.73 3.92
N LEU A 49 -24.66 -4.60 3.24
CA LEU A 49 -24.03 -4.27 1.96
C LEU A 49 -22.77 -3.44 2.17
N SER A 50 -21.71 -3.82 1.48
CA SER A 50 -20.43 -3.13 1.42
C SER A 50 -20.16 -2.77 -0.04
N TYR A 51 -20.16 -1.48 -0.38
CA TYR A 51 -20.07 -1.03 -1.78
C TYR A 51 -19.43 0.36 -1.90
N THR A 52 -18.86 0.68 -3.07
CA THR A 52 -18.31 2.02 -3.30
C THR A 52 -19.41 3.04 -3.53
N TRP A 53 -19.43 4.10 -2.72
CA TRP A 53 -20.32 5.23 -2.96
C TRP A 53 -19.94 5.90 -4.28
N GLY A 54 -20.93 6.20 -5.12
CA GLY A 54 -20.72 7.03 -6.31
C GLY A 54 -20.52 8.48 -5.88
N SER A 55 -19.52 9.18 -6.44
CA SER A 55 -19.24 10.58 -6.11
C SER A 55 -19.78 11.58 -7.15
N THR A 56 -20.12 11.13 -8.36
CA THR A 56 -20.46 12.00 -9.51
C THR A 56 -21.64 11.48 -10.36
N GLY A 57 -22.40 10.50 -9.87
CA GLY A 57 -23.46 9.82 -10.64
C GLY A 57 -24.86 10.42 -10.59
N LYS A 58 -25.67 10.15 -11.62
CA LYS A 58 -27.09 10.47 -11.65
C LYS A 58 -27.80 9.72 -10.52
N ALA A 59 -28.63 10.43 -9.75
CA ALA A 59 -29.48 9.80 -8.75
C ALA A 59 -30.51 8.89 -9.46
N VAL A 60 -30.54 7.62 -9.07
CA VAL A 60 -31.62 6.69 -9.43
C VAL A 60 -32.71 6.84 -8.37
N THR A 61 -33.95 7.01 -8.80
CA THR A 61 -35.09 7.09 -7.87
C THR A 61 -35.60 5.69 -7.56
N ILE A 62 -35.69 5.36 -6.28
CA ILE A 62 -36.37 4.18 -5.75
C ILE A 62 -37.62 4.61 -4.98
N ARG A 63 -38.55 3.70 -4.66
CA ARG A 63 -39.63 3.98 -3.70
C ARG A 63 -39.26 3.45 -2.33
N LEU A 64 -39.13 4.34 -1.35
CA LEU A 64 -38.84 4.02 0.05
C LEU A 64 -40.03 4.40 0.91
N ASN A 65 -40.66 3.42 1.58
CA ASN A 65 -41.94 3.60 2.30
C ASN A 65 -43.02 4.25 1.41
N GLY A 66 -43.04 3.91 0.12
CA GLY A 66 -43.97 4.47 -0.87
C GLY A 66 -43.60 5.85 -1.44
N HIS A 67 -42.56 6.50 -0.92
CA HIS A 67 -42.12 7.83 -1.37
C HIS A 67 -40.91 7.75 -2.32
N PRO A 68 -40.79 8.64 -3.33
CA PRO A 68 -39.58 8.75 -4.14
C PRO A 68 -38.36 9.07 -3.28
N PHE A 69 -37.28 8.30 -3.43
CA PHE A 69 -36.02 8.48 -2.71
C PHE A 69 -34.85 8.31 -3.67
N GLY A 70 -33.90 9.25 -3.64
CA GLY A 70 -32.73 9.23 -4.53
C GLY A 70 -31.59 8.41 -3.95
N VAL A 71 -31.08 7.45 -4.72
CA VAL A 71 -29.84 6.71 -4.41
C VAL A 71 -28.84 6.87 -5.53
N PHE A 72 -27.55 6.72 -5.22
CA PHE A 72 -26.51 6.68 -6.26
C PHE A 72 -26.71 5.48 -7.18
N GLU A 73 -26.29 5.62 -8.44
CA GLU A 73 -26.41 4.59 -9.47
C GLU A 73 -25.85 3.23 -9.03
N ASN A 74 -24.71 3.22 -8.32
CA ASN A 74 -24.10 1.98 -7.81
C ASN A 74 -25.03 1.23 -6.84
N ALA A 75 -25.64 1.96 -5.90
CA ALA A 75 -26.57 1.39 -4.92
C ALA A 75 -27.83 0.87 -5.62
N GLY A 76 -28.34 1.61 -6.61
CA GLY A 76 -29.45 1.16 -7.44
C GLY A 76 -29.13 -0.13 -8.21
N ALA A 77 -27.94 -0.23 -8.80
CA ALA A 77 -27.48 -1.44 -9.48
C ALA A 77 -27.37 -2.63 -8.52
N ALA A 78 -26.74 -2.44 -7.35
CA ALA A 78 -26.64 -3.45 -6.31
C ALA A 78 -28.03 -3.93 -5.85
N LEU A 79 -28.95 -3.02 -5.53
CA LEU A 79 -30.32 -3.35 -5.12
C LEU A 79 -31.06 -4.18 -6.17
N ARG A 80 -30.91 -3.87 -7.47
CA ARG A 80 -31.51 -4.69 -8.54
C ARG A 80 -31.00 -6.12 -8.49
N ARG A 81 -29.67 -6.32 -8.38
CA ARG A 81 -29.05 -7.67 -8.35
C ARG A 81 -29.33 -8.42 -7.06
N LEU A 82 -29.49 -7.71 -5.94
CA LEU A 82 -29.79 -8.31 -4.64
C LEU A 82 -31.25 -8.73 -4.49
N ARG A 83 -32.16 -8.15 -5.27
CA ARG A 83 -33.60 -8.38 -5.20
C ARG A 83 -33.93 -9.81 -5.61
N HIS A 84 -34.61 -10.53 -4.72
CA HIS A 84 -35.14 -11.86 -5.03
C HIS A 84 -36.45 -11.77 -5.81
N PRO A 85 -36.78 -12.79 -6.62
CA PRO A 85 -37.99 -12.78 -7.44
C PRO A 85 -39.28 -12.95 -6.62
N LYS A 86 -39.21 -13.57 -5.44
CA LYS A 86 -40.40 -13.99 -4.67
C LYS A 86 -40.41 -13.54 -3.22
N ASN A 87 -39.25 -13.42 -2.58
CA ASN A 87 -39.16 -13.14 -1.16
C ASN A 87 -38.55 -11.75 -0.90
N PRO A 88 -39.03 -11.00 0.09
CA PRO A 88 -38.35 -9.79 0.52
C PRO A 88 -36.98 -10.14 1.13
N ARG A 89 -36.06 -9.18 1.09
CA ARG A 89 -34.69 -9.34 1.61
C ARG A 89 -34.38 -8.22 2.61
N SER A 90 -33.88 -8.58 3.79
CA SER A 90 -33.55 -7.64 4.87
C SER A 90 -32.08 -7.23 4.79
N LEU A 91 -31.82 -5.97 4.47
CA LEU A 91 -30.49 -5.42 4.20
C LEU A 91 -30.18 -4.24 5.13
N TRP A 92 -28.92 -4.08 5.50
CA TRP A 92 -28.40 -2.83 6.04
C TRP A 92 -27.49 -2.17 4.99
N ILE A 93 -27.80 -0.92 4.65
CA ILE A 93 -27.06 -0.11 3.67
C ILE A 93 -26.88 1.27 4.29
N ASP A 94 -25.65 1.62 4.64
CA ASP A 94 -25.28 2.88 5.31
C ASP A 94 -25.93 4.14 4.69
N ALA A 95 -25.86 4.29 3.36
CA ALA A 95 -26.39 5.45 2.65
C ALA A 95 -27.92 5.58 2.69
N ILE A 96 -28.64 4.51 3.06
CA ILE A 96 -30.11 4.48 3.10
C ILE A 96 -30.63 4.32 4.53
N CYS A 97 -29.99 3.51 5.36
CA CYS A 97 -30.43 3.18 6.71
C CYS A 97 -30.08 4.29 7.72
N ILE A 98 -29.03 5.07 7.45
CA ILE A 98 -28.62 6.23 8.23
C ILE A 98 -29.15 7.49 7.54
N ASN A 99 -29.72 8.41 8.31
CA ASN A 99 -30.04 9.74 7.83
C ASN A 99 -28.75 10.55 7.61
N GLN A 100 -28.24 10.54 6.39
CA GLN A 100 -26.97 11.20 6.03
C GLN A 100 -26.96 12.72 6.23
N THR A 101 -28.13 13.35 6.40
CA THR A 101 -28.26 14.79 6.65
C THR A 101 -28.18 15.16 8.13
N ASP A 102 -28.35 14.19 9.02
CA ASP A 102 -28.21 14.37 10.46
C ASP A 102 -26.82 13.90 10.90
N LEU A 103 -25.91 14.86 11.12
CA LEU A 103 -24.52 14.57 11.51
C LEU A 103 -24.43 13.89 12.88
N GLN A 104 -25.38 14.16 13.79
CA GLN A 104 -25.40 13.56 15.13
C GLN A 104 -25.86 12.10 15.05
N GLU A 105 -26.91 11.82 14.25
CA GLU A 105 -27.30 10.44 13.94
C GLU A 105 -26.13 9.71 13.26
N ARG A 106 -25.47 10.33 12.27
CA ARG A 106 -24.33 9.72 11.57
C ARG A 106 -23.19 9.36 12.52
N SER A 107 -22.73 10.28 13.36
CA SER A 107 -21.69 10.00 14.37
C SER A 107 -22.10 8.86 15.30
N SER A 108 -23.36 8.83 15.73
CA SER A 108 -23.87 7.79 16.64
C SER A 108 -23.98 6.42 15.96
N GLN A 109 -24.45 6.36 14.71
CA GLN A 109 -24.59 5.13 13.94
C GLN A 109 -23.22 4.57 13.50
N VAL A 110 -22.22 5.42 13.26
CA VAL A 110 -20.84 4.98 12.97
C VAL A 110 -20.26 4.18 14.14
N LEU A 111 -20.58 4.55 15.39
CA LEU A 111 -20.17 3.76 16.57
C LEU A 111 -20.83 2.36 16.60
N LEU A 112 -22.01 2.19 15.99
CA LEU A 112 -22.69 0.91 15.91
C LEU A 112 -22.17 0.02 14.78
N MET A 113 -21.36 0.53 13.84
CA MET A 113 -20.88 -0.24 12.68
C MET A 113 -20.17 -1.51 13.09
N GLN A 114 -19.45 -1.50 14.21
CA GLN A 114 -18.81 -2.71 14.74
C GLN A 114 -19.83 -3.84 14.97
N GLN A 115 -20.93 -3.51 15.65
CA GLN A 115 -21.99 -4.46 15.96
C GLN A 115 -22.79 -4.82 14.71
N ILE A 116 -23.07 -3.86 13.83
CA ILE A 116 -23.85 -4.08 12.60
C ILE A 116 -23.16 -5.10 11.70
N TYR A 117 -21.89 -4.87 11.33
CA TYR A 117 -21.15 -5.80 10.47
C TYR A 117 -20.81 -7.12 11.19
N GLY A 118 -20.56 -7.07 12.51
CA GLY A 118 -20.27 -8.24 13.33
C GLY A 118 -21.49 -9.13 13.63
N GLN A 119 -22.72 -8.60 13.55
CA GLN A 119 -23.97 -9.35 13.77
C GLN A 119 -24.69 -9.73 12.47
N ALA A 120 -24.42 -9.05 11.36
CA ALA A 120 -24.96 -9.41 10.05
C ALA A 120 -24.70 -10.90 9.73
N SER A 121 -25.69 -11.57 9.13
CA SER A 121 -25.56 -12.98 8.75
C SER A 121 -24.49 -13.19 7.68
N GLN A 122 -24.30 -12.19 6.81
CA GLN A 122 -23.18 -12.08 5.88
C GLN A 122 -23.01 -10.63 5.45
N VAL A 123 -21.80 -10.30 5.00
CA VAL A 123 -21.46 -9.05 4.34
C VAL A 123 -21.37 -9.31 2.84
N LEU A 124 -22.19 -8.57 2.09
CA LEU A 124 -22.28 -8.62 0.65
C LEU A 124 -21.35 -7.54 0.10
N VAL A 125 -20.22 -7.94 -0.47
CA VAL A 125 -19.26 -7.03 -1.10
C VAL A 125 -19.68 -6.82 -2.55
N TRP A 126 -20.07 -5.62 -2.93
CA TRP A 126 -20.48 -5.27 -4.28
C TRP A 126 -19.37 -4.53 -5.03
N LEU A 127 -18.77 -5.21 -6.01
CA LEU A 127 -17.69 -4.68 -6.85
C LEU A 127 -18.19 -3.88 -8.06
N GLY A 128 -19.50 -3.88 -8.33
CA GLY A 128 -20.09 -3.26 -9.51
C GLY A 128 -20.64 -4.26 -10.52
N GLU A 129 -20.98 -3.77 -11.72
CA GLU A 129 -21.46 -4.57 -12.84
C GLU A 129 -20.31 -5.28 -13.58
N LEU A 130 -20.65 -6.38 -14.26
CA LEU A 130 -19.68 -7.23 -14.97
C LEU A 130 -19.18 -6.58 -16.25
N THR A 131 -17.87 -6.67 -16.45
CA THR A 131 -17.22 -6.51 -17.76
C THR A 131 -16.98 -7.89 -18.38
N ASP A 132 -16.63 -7.95 -19.67
CA ASP A 132 -16.29 -9.23 -20.31
C ASP A 132 -15.10 -9.91 -19.60
N GLY A 133 -14.10 -9.13 -19.17
CA GLY A 133 -12.99 -9.59 -18.33
C GLY A 133 -13.44 -10.05 -16.94
N GLY A 134 -14.28 -9.26 -16.28
CA GLY A 134 -14.82 -9.61 -14.96
C GLY A 134 -15.60 -10.94 -14.93
N ILE A 135 -16.28 -11.32 -16.03
CA ILE A 135 -16.93 -12.65 -16.13
C ILE A 135 -15.90 -13.77 -16.04
N LEU A 136 -14.78 -13.64 -16.77
CA LEU A 136 -13.70 -14.63 -16.72
C LEU A 136 -13.05 -14.65 -15.34
N GLY A 137 -12.72 -13.48 -14.78
CA GLY A 137 -12.16 -13.38 -13.43
C GLY A 137 -13.06 -14.05 -12.38
N MET A 138 -14.37 -13.80 -12.41
CA MET A 138 -15.32 -14.42 -11.46
C MET A 138 -15.38 -15.94 -11.62
N ARG A 139 -15.37 -16.45 -12.86
CA ARG A 139 -15.35 -17.90 -13.13
C ARG A 139 -14.06 -18.55 -12.67
N GLU A 140 -12.93 -17.86 -12.78
CA GLU A 140 -11.63 -18.35 -12.29
C GLU A 140 -11.64 -18.47 -10.77
N LEU A 141 -12.11 -17.44 -10.07
CA LEU A 141 -12.29 -17.46 -8.62
C LEU A 141 -13.25 -18.58 -8.18
N GLN A 142 -14.28 -18.89 -8.97
CA GLN A 142 -15.21 -19.99 -8.72
C GLN A 142 -14.66 -21.38 -9.09
N ASN A 143 -13.42 -21.49 -9.59
CA ASN A 143 -12.83 -22.73 -10.15
C ASN A 143 -13.66 -23.34 -11.30
N ARG A 144 -14.42 -22.53 -12.05
CA ARG A 144 -15.31 -23.02 -13.10
C ARG A 144 -14.69 -23.04 -14.49
N ILE A 145 -13.56 -22.36 -14.72
CA ILE A 145 -12.88 -22.30 -16.02
C ILE A 145 -12.43 -23.69 -16.49
N TRP A 146 -12.00 -24.57 -15.57
CA TRP A 146 -11.45 -25.88 -15.90
C TRP A 146 -12.55 -26.95 -16.10
N SER A 147 -13.74 -26.72 -15.54
CA SER A 147 -14.89 -27.63 -15.61
C SER A 147 -15.70 -27.53 -16.91
N GLN A 148 -15.53 -26.43 -17.64
CA GLN A 148 -16.16 -26.20 -18.94
C GLN A 148 -15.03 -25.85 -19.89
N GLY A 149 -14.49 -26.84 -20.59
CA GLY A 149 -13.24 -26.72 -21.36
C GLY A 149 -13.09 -25.36 -22.07
N TRP A 150 -11.83 -24.89 -22.15
CA TRP A 150 -11.29 -23.61 -22.66
C TRP A 150 -11.96 -22.99 -23.92
N HIS A 151 -12.92 -23.67 -24.53
CA HIS A 151 -13.74 -23.27 -25.66
C HIS A 151 -15.21 -23.05 -25.26
N GLN A 152 -15.54 -21.90 -24.69
CA GLN A 152 -16.87 -21.29 -24.85
C GLN A 152 -16.77 -19.95 -25.62
N PHE A 153 -16.24 -20.03 -26.84
CA PHE A 153 -16.81 -19.54 -28.12
C PHE A 153 -17.44 -18.14 -28.31
N LYS A 154 -17.35 -17.19 -27.37
CA LYS A 154 -17.78 -15.78 -27.63
C LYS A 154 -16.65 -14.76 -27.56
N ILE A 155 -15.73 -14.88 -26.61
CA ILE A 155 -14.67 -13.91 -26.38
C ILE A 155 -13.60 -13.98 -27.49
N ASP A 156 -13.14 -15.18 -27.86
CA ASP A 156 -12.24 -15.41 -29.01
C ASP A 156 -12.81 -14.86 -30.33
N ARG A 157 -14.15 -14.92 -30.49
CA ARG A 157 -14.85 -14.39 -31.67
C ARG A 157 -15.01 -12.86 -31.65
N LYS A 158 -15.01 -12.26 -30.45
CA LYS A 158 -15.22 -10.82 -30.24
C LYS A 158 -13.89 -10.04 -30.22
N TYR A 159 -12.80 -10.66 -29.75
CA TYR A 159 -11.52 -10.01 -29.50
C TYR A 159 -10.30 -10.68 -30.17
N GLY A 160 -10.44 -11.84 -30.81
CA GLY A 160 -9.34 -12.59 -31.43
C GLY A 160 -8.50 -13.39 -30.42
N LYS A 161 -7.71 -14.37 -30.91
CA LYS A 161 -6.81 -15.16 -30.07
C LYS A 161 -5.57 -14.35 -29.68
N PRO A 162 -5.10 -14.39 -28.42
CA PRO A 162 -3.75 -13.91 -28.08
C PRO A 162 -2.71 -14.72 -28.85
N THR A 163 -1.79 -14.04 -29.56
CA THR A 163 -0.63 -14.67 -30.22
C THR A 163 0.65 -14.05 -29.69
N LEU A 164 1.41 -14.78 -28.86
CA LEU A 164 2.71 -14.34 -28.35
C LEU A 164 3.81 -14.35 -29.42
N PRO A 165 4.92 -13.60 -29.21
CA PRO A 165 6.16 -13.77 -29.95
C PRO A 165 6.73 -15.18 -29.80
N TRP A 166 7.15 -15.75 -30.92
CA TRP A 166 7.85 -17.05 -30.96
C TRP A 166 9.35 -16.75 -30.95
N THR A 167 10.05 -16.98 -29.84
CA THR A 167 11.51 -16.81 -29.76
C THR A 167 12.24 -18.16 -29.79
N GLU A 168 13.33 -18.24 -30.54
CA GLU A 168 14.11 -19.48 -30.81
C GLU A 168 14.83 -20.07 -29.57
N GLN A 169 14.82 -19.41 -28.41
CA GLN A 169 15.35 -19.97 -27.15
C GLN A 169 14.49 -21.12 -26.57
N PHE A 170 13.32 -21.40 -27.14
CA PHE A 170 12.41 -22.47 -26.72
C PHE A 170 12.33 -23.65 -27.72
N THR A 171 13.39 -23.86 -28.52
CA THR A 171 13.43 -24.79 -29.68
C THR A 171 13.56 -26.28 -29.36
N THR A 172 13.70 -26.68 -28.09
CA THR A 172 13.55 -28.11 -27.75
C THR A 172 12.07 -28.40 -27.52
N SER A 173 11.59 -29.58 -27.88
CA SER A 173 10.20 -30.05 -27.77
C SER A 173 9.58 -30.02 -26.35
N LYS A 174 10.25 -29.39 -25.38
CA LYS A 174 9.69 -28.85 -24.12
C LYS A 174 9.12 -27.43 -24.25
N GLY A 175 9.35 -26.70 -25.33
CA GLY A 175 8.82 -25.35 -25.63
C GLY A 175 7.47 -25.31 -26.36
N ILE A 176 6.83 -26.47 -26.54
CA ILE A 176 5.36 -26.55 -26.76
C ILE A 176 4.62 -26.29 -25.42
N MET A 177 5.33 -26.28 -24.28
CA MET A 177 4.95 -25.46 -23.14
C MET A 177 5.33 -24.01 -23.50
N ASN A 178 4.40 -23.06 -23.63
CA ASN A 178 3.58 -22.73 -22.47
C ASN A 178 2.24 -22.08 -22.85
N ARG A 179 1.35 -22.83 -23.51
CA ARG A 179 -0.09 -22.50 -23.51
C ARG A 179 -0.61 -22.30 -22.08
N SER A 180 0.00 -22.97 -21.09
CA SER A 180 -0.30 -22.79 -19.67
C SER A 180 0.10 -21.41 -19.13
N ALA A 181 1.31 -20.89 -19.42
CA ALA A 181 1.69 -19.56 -18.94
C ALA A 181 0.85 -18.42 -19.55
N LEU A 182 0.41 -18.58 -20.80
CA LEU A 182 -0.55 -17.67 -21.45
C LEU A 182 -1.93 -17.67 -20.77
N VAL A 183 -2.41 -18.88 -20.42
CA VAL A 183 -3.66 -19.09 -19.69
C VAL A 183 -3.56 -18.49 -18.30
N ASP A 184 -2.42 -18.68 -17.62
CA ASP A 184 -2.16 -18.14 -16.30
C ASP A 184 -2.12 -16.61 -16.36
N GLU A 185 -1.36 -16.02 -17.28
CA GLU A 185 -1.27 -14.56 -17.42
C GLU A 185 -2.62 -13.90 -17.73
N GLN A 186 -3.43 -14.50 -18.59
CA GLN A 186 -4.79 -14.03 -18.86
C GLN A 186 -5.67 -14.16 -17.61
N SER A 187 -5.69 -15.33 -16.98
CA SER A 187 -6.50 -15.59 -15.78
C SER A 187 -6.13 -14.64 -14.64
N LEU A 188 -4.83 -14.38 -14.46
CA LEU A 188 -4.28 -13.40 -13.54
C LEU A 188 -4.71 -11.97 -13.92
N GLY A 189 -4.64 -11.59 -15.19
CA GLY A 189 -5.09 -10.28 -15.69
C GLY A 189 -6.59 -10.01 -15.42
N GLU A 190 -7.43 -11.00 -15.63
CA GLU A 190 -8.89 -10.87 -15.40
C GLU A 190 -9.26 -10.84 -13.91
N VAL A 191 -8.58 -11.61 -13.06
CA VAL A 191 -8.75 -11.49 -11.60
C VAL A 191 -8.17 -10.16 -11.10
N ARG A 192 -7.05 -9.68 -11.66
CA ARG A 192 -6.49 -8.37 -11.34
C ARG A 192 -7.48 -7.23 -11.62
N GLU A 193 -8.28 -7.30 -12.71
CA GLU A 193 -9.34 -6.31 -12.96
C GLU A 193 -10.31 -6.22 -11.78
N LEU A 194 -10.79 -7.36 -11.27
CA LEU A 194 -11.75 -7.42 -10.17
C LEU A 194 -11.16 -6.87 -8.86
N LEU A 195 -9.88 -7.14 -8.64
CA LEU A 195 -9.17 -6.72 -7.43
C LEU A 195 -8.70 -5.26 -7.50
N ASP A 196 -8.65 -4.65 -8.68
CA ASP A 196 -8.31 -3.24 -8.86
C ASP A 196 -9.55 -2.31 -8.81
N ARG A 197 -10.74 -2.88 -8.63
CA ARG A 197 -11.98 -2.13 -8.53
C ARG A 197 -11.95 -1.17 -7.33
N PRO A 198 -12.62 0.00 -7.42
CA PRO A 198 -12.51 1.07 -6.42
C PRO A 198 -12.83 0.64 -4.99
N TRP A 199 -13.65 -0.40 -4.83
CA TRP A 199 -14.02 -0.94 -3.53
C TRP A 199 -12.79 -1.31 -2.69
N TRP A 200 -11.80 -1.98 -3.27
CA TRP A 200 -10.59 -2.45 -2.57
C TRP A 200 -9.74 -1.34 -1.98
N ARG A 201 -9.87 -0.13 -2.50
CA ARG A 201 -9.09 1.03 -2.08
C ARG A 201 -9.76 1.79 -0.95
N ARG A 202 -11.00 1.50 -0.56
CA ARG A 202 -11.72 2.30 0.45
C ARG A 202 -11.27 1.98 1.86
N THR A 203 -11.12 3.01 2.70
CA THR A 203 -10.74 2.87 4.11
C THR A 203 -11.75 2.03 4.91
N TRP A 204 -13.04 2.25 4.69
CA TRP A 204 -14.12 1.61 5.45
C TRP A 204 -14.20 0.10 5.30
N ILE A 205 -13.74 -0.47 4.18
CA ILE A 205 -13.85 -1.92 3.93
C ILE A 205 -13.13 -2.75 4.99
N ILE A 206 -12.15 -2.16 5.67
CA ILE A 206 -11.36 -2.87 6.68
C ILE A 206 -12.25 -3.30 7.83
N GLN A 207 -13.07 -2.40 8.38
CA GLN A 207 -14.06 -2.79 9.40
C GLN A 207 -15.10 -3.76 8.82
N GLU A 208 -15.60 -3.47 7.62
CA GLU A 208 -16.68 -4.22 6.98
C GLU A 208 -16.29 -5.69 6.73
N VAL A 209 -15.02 -5.95 6.36
CA VAL A 209 -14.47 -7.27 6.07
C VAL A 209 -13.97 -7.98 7.32
N VAL A 210 -13.20 -7.29 8.17
CA VAL A 210 -12.58 -7.90 9.36
C VAL A 210 -13.64 -8.38 10.35
N LEU A 211 -14.73 -7.65 10.50
CA LEU A 211 -15.80 -8.00 11.44
C LEU A 211 -16.80 -9.03 10.90
N ALA A 212 -16.83 -9.22 9.57
CA ALA A 212 -17.82 -10.07 8.92
C ALA A 212 -17.71 -11.53 9.36
N ARG A 213 -18.85 -12.14 9.71
CA ARG A 213 -18.93 -13.60 9.96
C ARG A 213 -18.74 -14.42 8.69
N LYS A 214 -19.30 -13.94 7.59
CA LYS A 214 -19.26 -14.54 6.24
C LYS A 214 -19.23 -13.42 5.21
N ILE A 215 -18.42 -13.57 4.17
CA ILE A 215 -18.29 -12.60 3.09
C ILE A 215 -18.71 -13.24 1.78
N THR A 216 -19.56 -12.56 1.03
CA THR A 216 -19.90 -12.93 -0.35
C THR A 216 -19.55 -11.78 -1.27
N ILE A 217 -18.59 -12.00 -2.18
CA ILE A 217 -18.17 -11.02 -3.17
C ILE A 217 -19.08 -11.16 -4.40
N MET A 218 -19.64 -10.04 -4.84
CA MET A 218 -20.57 -9.94 -5.95
C MET A 218 -20.04 -8.99 -7.02
N CYS A 219 -20.16 -9.41 -8.27
CA CYS A 219 -19.91 -8.57 -9.44
C CYS A 219 -20.99 -8.91 -10.48
N GLY A 220 -21.87 -7.95 -10.79
CA GLY A 220 -23.06 -8.18 -11.59
C GLY A 220 -23.95 -9.29 -11.00
N ALA A 221 -24.23 -10.32 -11.78
CA ALA A 221 -25.00 -11.49 -11.33
C ALA A 221 -24.12 -12.62 -10.76
N GLU A 222 -22.80 -12.50 -10.86
CA GLU A 222 -21.86 -13.53 -10.41
C GLU A 222 -21.49 -13.30 -8.94
N THR A 223 -21.23 -14.40 -8.23
CA THR A 223 -20.85 -14.37 -6.81
C THR A 223 -19.68 -15.30 -6.53
N THR A 224 -18.79 -14.93 -5.63
CA THR A 224 -17.70 -15.78 -5.12
C THR A 224 -17.52 -15.57 -3.62
N SER A 225 -16.76 -16.45 -2.96
CA SER A 225 -16.44 -16.33 -1.53
C SER A 225 -15.11 -15.59 -1.33
N TRP A 226 -14.85 -15.12 -0.10
CA TRP A 226 -13.54 -14.58 0.26
C TRP A 226 -12.47 -15.67 0.14
N GLU A 227 -12.76 -16.86 0.66
CA GLU A 227 -11.89 -18.04 0.66
C GLU A 227 -11.52 -18.49 -0.76
N SER A 228 -12.41 -18.32 -1.73
CA SER A 228 -12.15 -18.56 -3.15
C SER A 228 -11.02 -17.68 -3.70
N VAL A 229 -10.91 -16.43 -3.24
CA VAL A 229 -9.82 -15.52 -3.61
C VAL A 229 -8.51 -15.97 -2.97
N ALA A 230 -8.53 -16.38 -1.70
CA ALA A 230 -7.35 -16.98 -1.05
C ALA A 230 -6.88 -18.23 -1.80
N ALA A 231 -7.79 -19.15 -2.10
CA ALA A 231 -7.48 -20.38 -2.83
C ALA A 231 -6.94 -20.10 -4.23
N PHE A 232 -7.42 -19.05 -4.91
CA PHE A 232 -6.83 -18.59 -6.17
C PHE A 232 -5.38 -18.17 -5.97
N PHE A 233 -5.07 -17.37 -4.95
CA PHE A 233 -3.69 -16.97 -4.67
C PHE A 233 -2.79 -18.10 -4.22
N GLU A 234 -3.29 -19.08 -3.48
CA GLU A 234 -2.50 -20.27 -3.14
C GLU A 234 -2.11 -21.06 -4.40
N ARG A 235 -3.00 -21.16 -5.39
CA ARG A 235 -2.69 -21.79 -6.68
C ARG A 235 -1.77 -20.93 -7.53
N ALA A 236 -2.05 -19.65 -7.66
CA ALA A 236 -1.26 -18.70 -8.46
C ALA A 236 0.13 -18.44 -7.85
N ALA A 237 0.29 -18.58 -6.53
CA ALA A 237 1.55 -18.37 -5.82
C ALA A 237 2.66 -19.32 -6.27
N TRP A 238 2.32 -20.50 -6.80
CA TRP A 238 3.30 -21.41 -7.43
C TRP A 238 3.92 -20.82 -8.70
N THR A 239 3.23 -19.90 -9.36
CA THR A 239 3.64 -19.29 -10.64
C THR A 239 4.26 -17.90 -10.46
N LEU A 240 3.89 -17.14 -9.41
CA LEU A 240 4.20 -15.71 -9.27
C LEU A 240 5.05 -15.28 -8.05
N ARG A 241 5.31 -16.16 -7.07
CA ARG A 241 6.08 -15.75 -5.88
C ARG A 241 7.58 -15.77 -6.15
N VAL A 242 8.10 -14.64 -6.60
CA VAL A 242 9.53 -14.35 -6.47
C VAL A 242 9.74 -13.47 -5.26
N GLU A 243 10.39 -14.07 -4.26
CA GLU A 243 10.90 -13.36 -3.10
C GLU A 243 12.41 -13.27 -3.23
N VAL A 244 12.96 -12.11 -2.90
CA VAL A 244 14.38 -11.87 -2.77
C VAL A 244 14.63 -11.50 -1.32
N PHE A 245 15.42 -12.31 -0.64
CA PHE A 245 15.69 -12.20 0.79
C PHE A 245 14.43 -12.33 1.68
N GLY A 246 13.43 -13.06 1.20
CA GLY A 246 12.10 -13.13 1.84
C GLY A 246 11.39 -11.78 1.87
N MET A 247 11.73 -10.87 0.95
CA MET A 247 10.91 -9.74 0.55
C MET A 247 10.24 -10.08 -0.78
N PRO A 248 8.93 -9.88 -0.93
CA PRO A 248 8.30 -10.02 -2.23
C PRO A 248 8.93 -9.01 -3.21
N VAL A 249 9.46 -9.49 -4.34
CA VAL A 249 9.77 -8.61 -5.46
C VAL A 249 8.42 -8.18 -5.99
N HIS A 250 8.11 -6.89 -5.85
CA HIS A 250 6.82 -6.39 -6.27
C HIS A 250 6.92 -6.04 -7.76
N GLU A 251 6.03 -6.56 -8.60
CA GLU A 251 5.60 -5.78 -9.75
C GLU A 251 4.76 -4.61 -9.21
N LYS A 252 5.36 -3.52 -8.71
CA LYS A 252 4.60 -2.27 -8.58
C LYS A 252 4.32 -1.86 -10.01
N ASP A 253 3.10 -2.17 -10.35
CA ASP A 253 2.06 -1.16 -10.18
C ASP A 253 0.67 -1.85 -10.30
N PHE A 254 0.60 -3.19 -10.38
CA PHE A 254 -0.55 -3.86 -10.99
C PHE A 254 -1.09 -5.13 -10.27
N PHE A 255 -0.70 -5.44 -9.03
CA PHE A 255 -1.30 -6.56 -8.29
C PHE A 255 -2.02 -6.13 -6.99
N PRO A 256 -3.36 -6.19 -6.93
CA PRO A 256 -4.13 -5.85 -5.73
C PRO A 256 -4.27 -7.01 -4.71
N ASP A 257 -3.49 -8.08 -4.87
CA ASP A 257 -3.41 -9.22 -3.93
C ASP A 257 -2.78 -8.79 -2.60
N ARG A 258 -1.86 -7.82 -2.60
CA ARG A 258 -1.25 -7.32 -1.37
C ARG A 258 -2.30 -6.80 -0.40
N LEU A 259 -3.26 -6.01 -0.88
CA LEU A 259 -4.35 -5.51 -0.04
C LEU A 259 -5.22 -6.67 0.45
N TYR A 260 -5.67 -7.56 -0.45
CA TYR A 260 -6.43 -8.75 -0.06
C TYR A 260 -5.73 -9.59 1.02
N ARG A 261 -4.43 -9.86 0.85
CA ARG A 261 -3.61 -10.66 1.79
C ARG A 261 -3.46 -9.95 3.12
N ILE A 262 -3.10 -8.66 3.11
CA ILE A 262 -2.95 -7.86 4.33
C ILE A 262 -4.28 -7.77 5.11
N ILE A 263 -5.40 -7.64 4.41
CA ILE A 263 -6.74 -7.64 5.01
C ILE A 263 -7.07 -9.01 5.58
N SER A 264 -6.77 -10.09 4.85
CA SER A 264 -7.00 -11.47 5.31
C SER A 264 -6.18 -11.81 6.55
N GLU A 265 -4.90 -11.45 6.58
CA GLU A 265 -4.02 -11.60 7.75
C GLU A 265 -4.55 -10.82 8.96
N LEU A 266 -5.00 -9.57 8.75
CA LEU A 266 -5.62 -8.78 9.82
C LEU A 266 -6.90 -9.45 10.32
N ARG A 267 -7.76 -9.94 9.42
CA ARG A 267 -9.02 -10.62 9.76
C ARG A 267 -8.78 -11.89 10.56
N GLU A 268 -7.85 -12.74 10.12
CA GLU A 268 -7.45 -13.96 10.84
C GLU A 268 -6.93 -13.62 12.24
N ARG A 269 -6.02 -12.65 12.34
CA ARG A 269 -5.47 -12.18 13.62
C ARG A 269 -6.57 -11.64 14.55
N TRP A 270 -7.50 -10.85 14.01
CA TRP A 270 -8.60 -10.28 14.77
C TRP A 270 -9.55 -11.37 15.30
N HIS A 271 -9.94 -12.33 14.47
CA HIS A 271 -10.79 -13.45 14.92
C HIS A 271 -10.08 -14.40 15.90
N ALA A 272 -8.76 -14.55 15.79
CA ALA A 272 -7.98 -15.35 16.73
C ALA A 272 -7.78 -14.66 18.08
N LYS A 273 -7.42 -13.37 18.08
CA LYS A 273 -7.16 -12.58 19.28
C LYS A 273 -7.34 -11.07 19.02
N PRO A 274 -8.54 -10.49 19.23
CA PRO A 274 -8.81 -9.08 18.96
C PRO A 274 -7.86 -8.11 19.69
N GLU A 275 -7.43 -8.42 20.92
CA GLU A 275 -6.57 -7.55 21.74
C GLU A 275 -5.13 -7.42 21.19
N SER A 276 -4.75 -8.30 20.26
CA SER A 276 -3.46 -8.23 19.57
C SER A 276 -3.42 -7.13 18.50
N VAL A 277 -4.57 -6.63 18.04
CA VAL A 277 -4.64 -5.61 16.99
C VAL A 277 -4.48 -4.22 17.62
N LYS A 278 -3.41 -3.50 17.26
CA LYS A 278 -3.13 -2.16 17.76
C LYS A 278 -3.50 -1.08 16.74
N LEU A 279 -4.04 0.03 17.24
CA LEU A 279 -4.54 1.11 16.38
C LEU A 279 -3.45 1.72 15.49
N LEU A 280 -2.28 2.04 16.04
CA LEU A 280 -1.19 2.63 15.26
C LEU A 280 -0.68 1.69 14.15
N ASP A 281 -0.63 0.37 14.39
CA ASP A 281 -0.29 -0.63 13.36
C ASP A 281 -1.29 -0.57 12.20
N VAL A 282 -2.59 -0.60 12.50
CA VAL A 282 -3.64 -0.53 11.48
C VAL A 282 -3.59 0.79 10.71
N LEU A 283 -3.49 1.93 11.41
CA LEU A 283 -3.37 3.26 10.78
C LEU A 283 -2.16 3.33 9.85
N TYR A 284 -1.03 2.74 10.26
CA TYR A 284 0.17 2.71 9.46
C TYR A 284 0.01 1.78 8.25
N ARG A 285 -0.45 0.55 8.46
CA ARG A 285 -0.54 -0.51 7.45
C ARG A 285 -1.54 -0.19 6.33
N PHE A 286 -2.66 0.47 6.66
CA PHE A 286 -3.74 0.80 5.72
C PHE A 286 -3.77 2.26 5.28
N ARG A 287 -2.71 3.02 5.55
CA ARG A 287 -2.56 4.44 5.19
C ARG A 287 -2.84 4.80 3.72
N GLN A 288 -2.63 3.85 2.80
CA GLN A 288 -2.80 4.04 1.36
C GLN A 288 -4.28 4.01 0.91
N LEU A 289 -5.19 3.53 1.76
CA LEU A 289 -6.60 3.45 1.42
C LEU A 289 -7.22 4.83 1.25
N GLU A 290 -8.09 4.99 0.29
CA GLU A 290 -8.80 6.21 -0.07
C GLU A 290 -10.02 6.45 0.83
N CYS A 291 -10.36 7.71 1.04
CA CYS A 291 -11.55 8.17 1.76
C CYS A 291 -11.94 9.56 1.28
N SER A 292 -13.24 9.87 1.23
CA SER A 292 -13.71 11.21 0.83
C SER A 292 -13.55 12.24 1.94
N ASN A 293 -13.73 11.85 3.20
CA ASN A 293 -13.42 12.65 4.37
C ASN A 293 -12.14 12.11 5.02
N ALA A 294 -11.11 12.94 5.14
CA ALA A 294 -9.83 12.52 5.70
C ALA A 294 -9.92 12.08 7.19
N SER A 295 -10.93 12.53 7.95
CA SER A 295 -11.15 12.06 9.33
C SER A 295 -11.41 10.54 9.40
N ASP A 296 -11.93 9.95 8.31
CA ASP A 296 -12.19 8.52 8.21
C ASP A 296 -10.89 7.69 8.20
N LYS A 297 -9.74 8.32 7.96
CA LYS A 297 -8.43 7.68 8.16
C LYS A 297 -8.19 7.23 9.60
N ILE A 298 -8.95 7.76 10.56
CA ILE A 298 -8.96 7.32 11.95
C ILE A 298 -10.27 6.57 12.23
N TYR A 299 -11.41 7.21 11.95
CA TYR A 299 -12.73 6.66 12.31
C TYR A 299 -13.03 5.32 11.63
N GLY A 300 -12.55 5.14 10.41
CA GLY A 300 -12.69 3.92 9.62
C GLY A 300 -11.98 2.70 10.21
N PHE A 301 -11.23 2.84 11.31
CA PHE A 301 -10.58 1.72 12.00
C PHE A 301 -11.02 1.52 13.46
N LEU A 302 -11.73 2.47 14.06
CA LEU A 302 -12.10 2.40 15.47
C LEU A 302 -12.93 1.15 15.83
N GLY A 303 -13.81 0.69 14.93
CA GLY A 303 -14.67 -0.47 15.16
C GLY A 303 -13.94 -1.82 15.25
N ILE A 304 -12.67 -1.91 14.84
CA ILE A 304 -11.87 -3.15 14.95
C ILE A 304 -10.84 -3.12 16.09
N ILE A 305 -10.78 -2.02 16.85
CA ILE A 305 -9.84 -1.86 17.95
C ILE A 305 -10.59 -1.95 19.28
N PRO A 306 -10.44 -3.05 20.06
CA PRO A 306 -11.18 -3.24 21.31
C PRO A 306 -10.93 -2.13 22.36
N GLU A 307 -9.72 -1.56 22.36
CA GLU A 307 -9.28 -0.54 23.33
C GLU A 307 -9.85 0.87 23.06
N VAL A 308 -10.60 1.09 21.98
CA VAL A 308 -11.10 2.43 21.62
C VAL A 308 -11.97 3.05 22.70
N VAL A 309 -12.78 2.24 23.39
CA VAL A 309 -13.64 2.70 24.50
C VAL A 309 -12.79 3.20 25.67
N SER A 310 -11.70 2.51 26.02
CA SER A 310 -10.81 2.93 27.11
C SER A 310 -9.98 4.17 26.73
N MET A 311 -9.71 4.35 25.43
CA MET A 311 -9.05 5.56 24.92
C MET A 311 -9.99 6.78 24.86
N GLY A 312 -11.32 6.59 24.92
CA GLY A 312 -12.29 7.69 24.85
C GLY A 312 -12.41 8.31 23.45
N LEU A 313 -12.02 7.56 22.41
CA LEU A 313 -12.03 8.02 21.02
C LEU A 313 -13.43 7.89 20.42
N VAL A 314 -14.03 9.01 20.03
CA VAL A 314 -15.39 9.07 19.46
C VAL A 314 -15.37 9.85 18.14
N PRO A 315 -16.07 9.38 17.08
CA PRO A 315 -16.20 10.11 15.83
C PRO A 315 -16.93 11.45 15.99
N ASP A 316 -16.21 12.53 15.80
CA ASP A 316 -16.75 13.88 15.66
C ASP A 316 -16.54 14.39 14.24
N TYR A 317 -17.64 14.50 13.49
CA TYR A 317 -17.66 15.03 12.13
C TYR A 317 -17.96 16.52 12.05
N GLN A 318 -18.19 17.18 13.18
CA GLN A 318 -18.33 18.64 13.27
C GLN A 318 -16.96 19.32 13.38
N SER A 319 -15.97 18.62 13.96
CA SER A 319 -14.57 19.04 14.03
C SER A 319 -13.88 19.10 12.67
N THR A 320 -12.87 19.96 12.56
CA THR A 320 -12.00 20.00 11.39
C THR A 320 -11.07 18.77 11.36
N VAL A 321 -10.63 18.33 10.19
CA VAL A 321 -9.71 17.17 10.06
C VAL A 321 -8.44 17.36 10.89
N GLY A 322 -7.91 18.60 10.92
CA GLY A 322 -6.71 18.91 11.69
C GLY A 322 -6.93 18.76 13.21
N ASP A 323 -8.09 19.21 13.72
CA ASP A 323 -8.41 19.05 15.14
C ASP A 323 -8.64 17.59 15.51
N VAL A 324 -9.29 16.81 14.65
CA VAL A 324 -9.45 15.35 14.83
C VAL A 324 -8.08 14.67 14.96
N TYR A 325 -7.16 15.00 14.07
CA TYR A 325 -5.81 14.45 14.03
C TYR A 325 -4.99 14.82 15.27
N TRP A 326 -5.04 16.09 15.68
CA TRP A 326 -4.37 16.57 16.88
C TRP A 326 -4.94 15.93 18.15
N HIS A 327 -6.27 15.92 18.30
CA HIS A 327 -6.95 15.38 19.47
C HIS A 327 -6.65 13.89 19.62
N PHE A 328 -6.68 13.15 18.51
CA PHE A 328 -6.31 11.74 18.47
C PHE A 328 -4.88 11.51 18.95
N ALA A 329 -3.90 12.20 18.37
CA ALA A 329 -2.49 12.03 18.73
C ALA A 329 -2.26 12.33 20.22
N ARG A 330 -2.89 13.40 20.72
CA ARG A 330 -2.79 13.81 22.12
C ARG A 330 -3.39 12.77 23.07
N GLN A 331 -4.64 12.39 22.84
CA GLN A 331 -5.34 11.40 23.66
C GLN A 331 -4.59 10.07 23.66
N HIS A 332 -4.03 9.66 22.52
CA HIS A 332 -3.23 8.44 22.45
C HIS A 332 -2.05 8.50 23.43
N ILE A 333 -1.24 9.56 23.40
CA ILE A 333 -0.10 9.75 24.32
C ILE A 333 -0.58 9.75 25.78
N GLU A 334 -1.65 10.48 26.08
CA GLU A 334 -2.16 10.63 27.45
C GLU A 334 -2.67 9.32 28.04
N LYS A 335 -3.34 8.48 27.23
CA LYS A 335 -3.99 7.23 27.65
C LYS A 335 -3.05 6.04 27.65
N THR A 336 -2.17 5.93 26.65
CA THR A 336 -1.24 4.79 26.54
C THR A 336 0.08 5.04 27.27
N LYS A 337 0.37 6.30 27.65
CA LYS A 337 1.68 6.72 28.16
C LYS A 337 2.83 6.32 27.24
N SER A 338 2.57 6.32 25.93
CA SER A 338 3.53 5.99 24.88
C SER A 338 3.70 7.16 23.91
N LEU A 339 4.94 7.37 23.46
CA LEU A 339 5.28 8.32 22.40
C LEU A 339 5.28 7.68 21.00
N ASP A 340 4.78 6.45 20.86
CA ASP A 340 4.85 5.70 19.60
C ASP A 340 4.18 6.40 18.42
N VAL A 341 3.15 7.22 18.68
CA VAL A 341 2.48 8.03 17.66
C VAL A 341 3.44 9.00 16.95
N LEU A 342 4.51 9.44 17.61
CA LEU A 342 5.52 10.33 17.02
C LEU A 342 6.32 9.63 15.90
N ASN A 343 6.46 8.30 15.96
CA ASN A 343 7.11 7.50 14.90
C ASN A 343 6.24 7.38 13.64
N CYS A 344 4.99 7.82 13.68
CA CYS A 344 4.09 7.86 12.53
C CYS A 344 4.15 9.18 11.74
N ARG A 345 5.01 10.14 12.16
CA ARG A 345 5.13 11.49 11.59
C ARG A 345 5.63 11.48 10.15
N ARG A 346 5.12 12.41 9.33
CA ARG A 346 5.44 12.55 7.89
C ARG A 346 5.58 14.02 7.52
N GLU A 347 6.64 14.41 6.82
CA GLU A 347 6.79 15.79 6.34
C GLU A 347 6.07 15.99 5.02
N TRP A 348 5.26 17.06 4.90
CA TRP A 348 4.83 17.61 3.61
C TRP A 348 5.42 18.99 3.33
N GLN A 349 5.94 19.69 4.34
CA GLN A 349 6.26 21.13 4.24
C GLN A 349 7.52 21.42 3.39
N GLU A 350 8.48 20.50 3.29
CA GLU A 350 9.72 20.73 2.51
C GLU A 350 9.65 20.34 1.04
N LEU A 351 8.63 19.55 0.65
CA LEU A 351 8.55 19.06 -0.73
C LEU A 351 8.24 20.18 -1.72
N SER A 352 7.50 21.22 -1.33
CA SER A 352 7.11 22.29 -2.26
C SER A 352 8.28 23.22 -2.66
N ALA A 353 9.32 23.36 -1.84
CA ALA A 353 10.43 24.28 -2.10
C ALA A 353 11.61 23.61 -2.83
N LYS A 354 11.99 22.38 -2.44
CA LYS A 354 13.08 21.63 -3.09
C LYS A 354 12.63 20.91 -4.36
N SER A 355 11.34 20.57 -4.50
CA SER A 355 10.85 20.05 -5.78
C SER A 355 10.84 21.13 -6.85
N ALA A 356 10.72 22.43 -6.53
CA ALA A 356 10.72 23.47 -7.55
C ALA A 356 12.06 23.53 -8.31
N SER A 357 13.21 23.37 -7.62
CA SER A 357 14.53 23.36 -8.26
C SER A 357 14.97 22.01 -8.84
N LEU A 358 14.39 20.89 -8.38
CA LEU A 358 14.58 19.55 -8.99
C LEU A 358 13.54 19.26 -10.09
N SER A 359 12.45 20.02 -10.16
CA SER A 359 11.38 19.89 -11.17
C SER A 359 11.70 20.59 -12.48
N SER A 360 12.65 21.54 -12.50
CA SER A 360 13.00 22.23 -13.76
C SER A 360 13.79 21.36 -14.74
N SER A 361 14.29 20.19 -14.32
CA SER A 361 14.84 19.16 -15.21
C SER A 361 14.04 17.85 -15.25
N MET A 362 12.90 17.79 -14.54
CA MET A 362 12.00 16.61 -14.52
C MET A 362 10.51 17.02 -14.52
N SER A 363 10.14 18.07 -15.26
CA SER A 363 8.75 18.49 -15.44
C SER A 363 7.98 17.64 -16.47
N ASN A 364 8.35 16.38 -16.64
CA ASN A 364 7.56 15.34 -17.32
C ASN A 364 7.79 14.02 -16.58
N GLY A 365 6.79 13.55 -15.84
CA GLY A 365 6.72 12.16 -15.38
C GLY A 365 6.81 11.95 -13.86
N ASN A 366 5.67 11.56 -13.26
CA ASN A 366 5.56 10.37 -12.39
C ASN A 366 4.17 10.25 -11.73
N THR A 367 3.10 10.36 -12.52
CA THR A 367 1.96 9.46 -12.32
C THR A 367 2.32 8.19 -13.07
N ALA A 368 2.28 7.02 -12.41
CA ALA A 368 2.42 5.75 -13.10
C ALA A 368 1.49 5.75 -14.33
N PRO A 369 1.96 5.29 -15.51
CA PRO A 369 1.13 5.28 -16.70
C PRO A 369 -0.15 4.50 -16.40
N SER A 370 -1.32 5.03 -16.81
CA SER A 370 -2.58 4.28 -16.67
C SER A 370 -2.42 2.94 -17.41
N GLN A 371 -2.80 1.81 -16.81
CA GLN A 371 -2.77 0.54 -17.54
C GLN A 371 -4.12 -0.19 -17.52
N ALA A 372 -4.35 -0.99 -18.55
CA ALA A 372 -5.41 -1.98 -18.60
C ALA A 372 -4.92 -3.31 -17.99
N TYR A 373 -5.62 -3.79 -16.96
CA TYR A 373 -5.27 -5.05 -16.27
C TYR A 373 -5.90 -6.26 -16.95
N SER A 374 -7.14 -6.12 -17.44
CA SER A 374 -7.82 -7.13 -18.25
C SER A 374 -7.12 -7.26 -19.59
N VAL A 375 -6.73 -8.48 -19.95
CA VAL A 375 -6.12 -8.78 -21.25
C VAL A 375 -7.14 -8.54 -22.37
N LEU A 376 -8.43 -8.74 -22.10
CA LEU A 376 -9.50 -8.42 -23.04
C LEU A 376 -9.68 -6.93 -23.28
N ASP A 377 -9.61 -6.11 -22.24
CA ASP A 377 -9.70 -4.66 -22.42
C ASP A 377 -8.46 -4.12 -23.12
N GLN A 378 -7.29 -4.64 -22.79
CA GLN A 378 -6.03 -4.34 -23.47
C GLN A 378 -6.11 -4.64 -24.97
N ALA A 379 -6.76 -5.75 -25.35
CA ALA A 379 -6.94 -6.16 -26.74
C ALA A 379 -7.66 -5.11 -27.61
N LYS A 380 -8.37 -4.15 -27.02
CA LYS A 380 -9.03 -3.07 -27.75
C LYS A 380 -8.02 -2.09 -28.35
N PHE A 381 -6.77 -2.08 -27.90
CA PHE A 381 -5.76 -1.11 -28.38
C PHE A 381 -4.74 -1.74 -29.33
N TYR A 382 -5.06 -2.94 -29.79
CA TYR A 382 -4.21 -3.75 -30.64
C TYR A 382 -4.98 -4.19 -31.87
N ASP A 383 -4.29 -4.16 -33.00
CA ASP A 383 -4.66 -4.94 -34.15
C ASP A 383 -4.08 -6.35 -33.97
N VAL A 384 -4.95 -7.35 -33.87
CA VAL A 384 -4.58 -8.76 -33.67
C VAL A 384 -4.15 -9.46 -34.96
N HIS A 385 -4.24 -8.75 -36.09
CA HIS A 385 -3.85 -9.21 -37.41
C HIS A 385 -2.85 -8.26 -38.07
N ALA A 386 -2.14 -7.40 -37.34
CA ALA A 386 -1.12 -6.56 -37.94
C ALA A 386 0.10 -7.36 -38.41
N LEU A 387 0.85 -6.84 -39.39
CA LEU A 387 2.13 -7.41 -39.80
C LEU A 387 3.21 -7.00 -38.79
N ILE A 388 3.92 -7.99 -38.23
CA ILE A 388 4.96 -7.80 -37.23
C ILE A 388 6.24 -8.54 -37.61
N GLU A 389 7.37 -8.00 -37.16
CA GLU A 389 8.72 -8.50 -37.39
C GLU A 389 9.32 -8.92 -36.04
N ASP A 390 9.59 -10.22 -35.88
CA ASP A 390 10.22 -10.74 -34.66
C ASP A 390 11.75 -10.63 -34.75
N GLU A 391 12.30 -10.78 -35.96
CA GLU A 391 13.72 -10.65 -36.31
C GLU A 391 13.85 -10.01 -37.69
N PRO A 392 14.97 -9.33 -38.01
CA PRO A 392 15.17 -8.73 -39.34
C PRO A 392 14.88 -9.72 -40.48
N GLY A 393 13.85 -9.42 -41.28
CA GLY A 393 13.41 -10.21 -42.43
C GLY A 393 12.41 -11.35 -42.14
N LYS A 394 12.08 -11.64 -40.87
CA LYS A 394 11.08 -12.66 -40.50
C LYS A 394 9.79 -11.99 -40.02
N THR A 395 8.76 -11.99 -40.88
CA THR A 395 7.47 -11.37 -40.58
C THR A 395 6.35 -12.39 -40.36
N ARG A 396 5.39 -12.05 -39.50
CA ARG A 396 4.15 -12.81 -39.28
C ARG A 396 2.98 -11.86 -39.00
N ARG A 397 1.76 -12.40 -38.98
CA ARG A 397 0.58 -11.67 -38.50
C ARG A 397 0.46 -11.85 -36.98
N GLY A 398 0.23 -10.77 -36.24
CA GLY A 398 0.08 -10.80 -34.79
C GLY A 398 -0.32 -9.46 -34.19
N TRP A 399 -0.13 -9.32 -32.88
CA TRP A 399 -0.58 -8.15 -32.13
C TRP A 399 0.39 -6.97 -32.34
N ALA A 400 -0.10 -5.90 -32.95
CA ALA A 400 0.61 -4.62 -32.97
C ALA A 400 -0.24 -3.52 -32.37
N ARG A 401 0.42 -2.65 -31.60
CA ARG A 401 -0.23 -1.53 -30.94
C ARG A 401 -0.77 -0.55 -31.98
N LEU A 402 -2.05 -0.21 -31.86
CA LEU A 402 -2.65 0.84 -32.65
C LEU A 402 -1.99 2.20 -32.32
N SER A 403 -1.99 3.11 -33.29
CA SER A 403 -1.51 4.48 -33.05
C SER A 403 -2.29 5.14 -31.89
N PRO A 404 -1.68 6.03 -31.09
CA PRO A 404 -2.37 6.73 -30.01
C PRO A 404 -3.67 7.37 -30.49
N GLY A 405 -4.77 7.20 -29.74
CA GLY A 405 -6.10 7.68 -30.14
C GLY A 405 -6.97 6.66 -30.88
N TRP A 406 -6.42 5.51 -31.27
CA TRP A 406 -7.18 4.46 -31.96
C TRP A 406 -7.65 3.33 -31.02
N GLU A 407 -8.90 2.91 -31.19
CA GLU A 407 -9.51 1.79 -30.45
C GLU A 407 -10.22 0.83 -31.40
N ARG A 408 -10.05 -0.47 -31.17
CA ARG A 408 -10.77 -1.55 -31.83
C ARG A 408 -12.10 -1.80 -31.13
N ILE A 409 -13.19 -1.64 -31.87
CA ILE A 409 -14.57 -1.81 -31.41
C ILE A 409 -15.16 -3.08 -32.02
N ALA A 410 -15.69 -3.96 -31.16
CA ALA A 410 -16.41 -5.13 -31.62
C ALA A 410 -17.83 -4.77 -32.08
N ASN A 411 -18.21 -5.14 -33.30
CA ASN A 411 -19.56 -4.98 -33.84
C ASN A 411 -20.13 -6.33 -34.31
N GLY A 412 -20.62 -7.13 -33.37
CA GLY A 412 -21.14 -8.46 -33.67
C GLY A 412 -20.03 -9.42 -34.11
N LYS A 413 -19.97 -9.74 -35.41
CA LYS A 413 -18.93 -10.61 -36.02
C LYS A 413 -17.82 -9.83 -36.72
N THR A 414 -17.98 -8.53 -36.91
CA THR A 414 -16.99 -7.68 -37.55
C THR A 414 -16.25 -6.85 -36.52
N THR A 415 -15.04 -6.44 -36.88
CA THR A 415 -14.19 -5.56 -36.10
C THR A 415 -14.17 -4.20 -36.79
N LEU A 416 -14.39 -3.13 -36.03
CA LEU A 416 -14.23 -1.76 -36.49
C LEU A 416 -13.09 -1.09 -35.71
N PHE A 417 -12.51 -0.03 -36.27
CA PHE A 417 -11.47 0.78 -35.65
C PHE A 417 -11.96 2.21 -35.54
N LYS A 418 -12.01 2.75 -34.32
CA LYS A 418 -12.42 4.12 -34.04
C LYS A 418 -11.19 4.99 -33.87
N ASP A 419 -11.14 6.11 -34.58
CA ASP A 419 -10.19 7.19 -34.30
C ASP A 419 -10.88 8.18 -33.35
N HIS A 420 -10.43 8.26 -32.09
CA HIS A 420 -11.00 9.17 -31.11
C HIS A 420 -10.57 10.63 -31.30
N SER A 421 -9.60 10.91 -32.19
CA SER A 421 -9.21 12.27 -32.54
C SER A 421 -10.18 12.92 -33.54
N THR A 422 -10.72 12.13 -34.47
CA THR A 422 -11.70 12.58 -35.48
C THR A 422 -13.14 12.17 -35.16
N GLY A 423 -13.31 11.13 -34.33
CA GLY A 423 -14.59 10.49 -34.02
C GLY A 423 -15.05 9.49 -35.09
N GLU A 424 -14.26 9.27 -36.15
CA GLU A 424 -14.61 8.42 -37.28
C GLU A 424 -14.45 6.92 -36.97
N MET A 425 -15.25 6.10 -37.67
CA MET A 425 -15.22 4.64 -37.60
C MET A 425 -14.73 4.07 -38.92
N HIS A 426 -13.77 3.17 -38.86
CA HIS A 426 -13.14 2.51 -40.01
C HIS A 426 -13.38 1.01 -39.95
N ASP A 427 -13.57 0.37 -41.10
CA ASP A 427 -13.69 -1.08 -41.27
C ASP A 427 -12.32 -1.79 -41.35
N THR A 428 -11.27 -1.02 -41.64
CA THR A 428 -9.90 -1.47 -41.82
C THR A 428 -8.98 -0.89 -40.77
N SER A 429 -7.96 -1.66 -40.39
CA SER A 429 -6.96 -1.26 -39.39
C SER A 429 -6.10 -0.11 -39.93
N PRO A 430 -5.72 0.88 -39.10
CA PRO A 430 -4.75 1.91 -39.50
C PRO A 430 -3.35 1.33 -39.76
N LEU A 431 -3.13 0.05 -39.45
CA LEU A 431 -1.88 -0.67 -39.70
C LEU A 431 -1.93 -1.54 -40.96
N GLU A 432 -3.10 -1.69 -41.60
CA GLU A 432 -3.21 -2.50 -42.80
C GLU A 432 -2.45 -1.83 -43.96
N GLY A 433 -1.61 -2.60 -44.67
CA GLY A 433 -0.77 -2.09 -45.76
C GLY A 433 0.49 -1.32 -45.31
N GLN A 434 0.72 -1.17 -43.99
CA GLN A 434 1.95 -0.58 -43.44
C GLN A 434 3.08 -1.61 -43.34
N PRO A 435 4.37 -1.19 -43.32
CA PRO A 435 5.49 -2.10 -43.09
C PRO A 435 5.37 -2.83 -41.74
N ALA A 436 5.98 -4.01 -41.65
CA ALA A 436 5.97 -4.82 -40.45
C ALA A 436 6.53 -4.02 -39.26
N ARG A 437 5.84 -4.07 -38.12
CA ARG A 437 6.29 -3.42 -36.89
C ARG A 437 7.14 -4.37 -36.04
N PRO A 438 8.20 -3.90 -35.37
CA PRO A 438 8.92 -4.73 -34.42
C PRO A 438 7.97 -5.22 -33.32
N ALA A 439 8.10 -6.48 -32.93
CA ALA A 439 7.28 -7.04 -31.85
C ALA A 439 7.49 -6.24 -30.53
N GLU A 440 6.40 -5.80 -29.89
CA GLU A 440 6.45 -5.08 -28.61
C GLU A 440 6.30 -6.01 -27.40
N TYR A 441 7.08 -5.75 -26.34
CA TYR A 441 6.98 -6.44 -25.04
C TYR A 441 5.59 -6.33 -24.42
N PHE A 442 5.07 -7.42 -23.84
CA PHE A 442 3.67 -7.56 -23.38
C PHE A 442 3.20 -6.52 -22.34
N THR A 443 4.07 -5.93 -21.56
CA THR A 443 3.70 -4.89 -20.58
C THR A 443 3.74 -3.47 -21.09
N LYS A 444 4.50 -3.20 -22.17
CA LYS A 444 4.26 -1.99 -22.96
C LYS A 444 2.86 -2.02 -23.58
N GLN A 445 2.25 -3.21 -23.66
CA GLN A 445 0.90 -3.37 -24.17
C GLN A 445 -0.20 -3.06 -23.17
N ARG A 446 0.06 -3.08 -21.86
CA ARG A 446 -0.92 -2.68 -20.83
C ARG A 446 -0.95 -1.17 -20.62
N VAL A 447 0.18 -0.50 -20.80
CA VAL A 447 0.32 0.95 -20.69
C VAL A 447 -0.57 1.65 -21.71
N LEU A 448 -1.60 2.34 -21.23
CA LEU A 448 -2.43 3.21 -22.04
C LEU A 448 -1.58 4.38 -22.57
N PRO A 449 -1.90 4.92 -23.76
CA PRO A 449 -1.27 6.15 -24.25
C PRO A 449 -1.30 7.27 -23.20
N PRO A 450 -0.29 8.16 -23.15
CA PRO A 450 -0.21 9.21 -22.12
C PRO A 450 -1.43 10.15 -22.03
N SER A 451 -2.18 10.30 -23.12
CA SER A 451 -3.41 11.11 -23.19
C SER A 451 -4.67 10.37 -22.77
N TRP A 452 -4.55 9.12 -22.30
CA TRP A 452 -5.67 8.27 -21.93
C TRP A 452 -5.63 7.99 -20.44
N THR A 453 -6.80 7.99 -19.83
CA THR A 453 -6.94 7.71 -18.40
C THR A 453 -7.89 6.56 -18.15
N LYS A 454 -7.49 5.65 -17.26
CA LYS A 454 -8.38 4.61 -16.74
C LYS A 454 -9.29 5.24 -15.69
N ARG A 455 -10.60 5.01 -15.81
CA ARG A 455 -11.60 5.38 -14.81
C ARG A 455 -12.54 4.23 -14.52
N TRP A 456 -13.28 4.36 -13.44
CA TRP A 456 -14.37 3.47 -13.09
C TRP A 456 -15.66 4.27 -13.18
N ASN A 457 -16.66 3.75 -13.89
CA ASN A 457 -17.97 4.38 -13.91
C ASN A 457 -18.68 4.20 -12.55
N ASN A 458 -19.83 4.85 -12.38
CA ASN A 458 -20.57 4.81 -11.12
C ASN A 458 -21.14 3.43 -10.76
N VAL A 459 -21.10 2.45 -11.67
CA VAL A 459 -21.48 1.06 -11.39
C VAL A 459 -20.26 0.14 -11.33
N GLY A 460 -19.05 0.69 -11.17
CA GLY A 460 -17.82 -0.08 -10.96
C GLY A 460 -17.31 -0.84 -12.19
N CYS A 461 -17.73 -0.47 -13.40
CA CYS A 461 -17.12 -0.98 -14.63
C CYS A 461 -15.97 -0.09 -15.09
N GLN A 462 -14.92 -0.71 -15.61
CA GLN A 462 -13.79 0.00 -16.20
C GLN A 462 -14.22 0.80 -17.43
N MET A 463 -13.79 2.05 -17.50
CA MET A 463 -13.91 2.93 -18.67
C MET A 463 -12.54 3.53 -18.99
N ILE A 464 -12.31 3.82 -20.26
CA ILE A 464 -11.12 4.54 -20.72
C ILE A 464 -11.60 5.84 -21.33
N GLU A 465 -11.06 6.95 -20.83
CA GLU A 465 -11.33 8.29 -21.36
C GLU A 465 -10.18 8.78 -22.24
N TYR A 466 -10.54 9.54 -23.27
CA TYR A 466 -9.67 9.96 -24.36
C TYR A 466 -9.51 11.48 -24.31
N GLY A 467 -8.30 11.99 -24.02
CA GLY A 467 -7.99 13.43 -24.13
C GLY A 467 -7.12 14.01 -23.00
N VAL A 468 -6.48 15.16 -23.27
CA VAL A 468 -5.55 15.87 -22.37
C VAL A 468 -6.28 16.84 -21.41
N GLY A 469 -7.60 16.86 -21.42
CA GLY A 469 -8.39 17.82 -20.64
C GLY A 469 -8.70 17.33 -19.23
N GLN A 470 -8.24 18.05 -18.21
CA GLN A 470 -8.76 17.87 -16.86
C GLN A 470 -10.26 18.14 -16.85
N THR A 471 -11.05 17.13 -16.46
CA THR A 471 -12.50 17.24 -16.27
C THR A 471 -12.85 18.20 -15.12
N GLU A 472 -14.07 18.75 -15.10
CA GLU A 472 -14.53 19.61 -13.99
C GLU A 472 -14.46 18.90 -12.63
N ASP A 473 -14.71 17.59 -12.62
CA ASP A 473 -14.60 16.74 -11.43
C ASP A 473 -13.17 16.66 -10.89
N GLU A 474 -12.17 16.50 -11.77
CA GLU A 474 -10.76 16.50 -11.38
C GLU A 474 -10.30 17.85 -10.87
N LYS A 475 -10.74 18.95 -11.50
CA LYS A 475 -10.46 20.31 -11.01
C LYS A 475 -11.06 20.53 -9.62
N THR A 476 -12.28 20.04 -9.40
CA THR A 476 -12.96 20.13 -8.11
C THR A 476 -12.28 19.28 -7.04
N ALA A 477 -11.89 18.04 -7.38
CA ALA A 477 -11.17 17.15 -6.48
C ALA A 477 -9.78 17.70 -6.13
N ALA A 478 -9.05 18.23 -7.12
CA ALA A 478 -7.77 18.90 -6.91
C ALA A 478 -7.92 20.14 -6.02
N SER A 479 -8.96 20.95 -6.22
CA SER A 479 -9.26 22.11 -5.37
C SER A 479 -9.59 21.70 -3.93
N LYS A 480 -10.41 20.66 -3.72
CA LYS A 480 -10.70 20.11 -2.38
C LYS A 480 -9.43 19.59 -1.70
N LYS A 481 -8.58 18.88 -2.45
CA LYS A 481 -7.30 18.37 -1.97
C LYS A 481 -6.36 19.51 -1.58
N ALA A 482 -6.27 20.56 -2.39
CA ALA A 482 -5.46 21.75 -2.08
C ALA A 482 -5.94 22.43 -0.79
N LYS A 483 -7.25 22.68 -0.65
CA LYS A 483 -7.82 23.26 0.60
C LYS A 483 -7.53 22.40 1.83
N LEU A 484 -7.65 21.07 1.70
CA LEU A 484 -7.32 20.16 2.79
C LEU A 484 -5.83 20.21 3.13
N GLN A 485 -4.97 20.27 2.12
CA GLN A 485 -3.52 20.38 2.31
C GLN A 485 -3.14 21.70 3.00
N ASP A 486 -3.75 22.82 2.61
CA ASP A 486 -3.56 24.13 3.26
C ASP A 486 -3.98 24.06 4.73
N HIS A 487 -5.14 23.48 5.02
CA HIS A 487 -5.62 23.34 6.39
C HIS A 487 -4.67 22.47 7.24
N LEU A 488 -4.25 21.31 6.72
CA LEU A 488 -3.35 20.39 7.41
C LEU A 488 -1.92 20.94 7.51
N SER A 489 -1.54 21.94 6.70
CA SER A 489 -0.23 22.60 6.81
C SER A 489 -0.01 23.28 8.17
N THR A 490 -1.09 23.60 8.89
CA THR A 490 -1.08 24.23 10.22
C THR A 490 -1.03 23.24 11.38
N LEU A 491 -0.99 21.93 11.09
CA LEU A 491 -0.82 20.93 12.13
C LEU A 491 0.53 21.10 12.84
N PRO A 492 0.56 20.92 14.17
CA PRO A 492 1.81 20.84 14.90
C PRO A 492 2.73 19.76 14.32
N SER A 493 4.04 19.97 14.31
CA SER A 493 4.99 19.06 13.68
C SER A 493 5.02 17.66 14.29
N TRP A 494 4.55 17.51 15.53
CA TRP A 494 4.45 16.24 16.26
C TRP A 494 3.17 15.45 15.95
N VAL A 495 2.16 16.06 15.31
CA VAL A 495 0.91 15.40 14.94
C VAL A 495 1.07 14.72 13.57
N PRO A 496 0.90 13.39 13.47
CA PRO A 496 0.93 12.71 12.18
C PRO A 496 -0.19 13.17 11.25
N ASN A 497 0.03 13.07 9.95
CA ASN A 497 -1.02 13.26 8.96
C ASN A 497 -1.35 11.94 8.29
N TRP A 498 -2.55 11.47 8.57
CA TRP A 498 -3.05 10.23 8.01
C TRP A 498 -3.73 10.42 6.64
N ALA A 499 -3.95 11.67 6.20
CA ALA A 499 -4.67 11.96 4.95
C ALA A 499 -3.84 11.61 3.70
N PHE A 500 -2.54 11.89 3.73
CA PHE A 500 -1.67 11.79 2.55
C PHE A 500 -0.46 10.89 2.83
N PRO A 501 -0.40 9.70 2.21
CA PRO A 501 0.84 8.94 2.18
C PRO A 501 1.84 9.56 1.20
N THR A 502 3.12 9.57 1.55
CA THR A 502 4.20 9.87 0.59
C THR A 502 4.89 8.58 0.18
N LYS A 503 5.43 8.54 -1.05
CA LYS A 503 6.22 7.39 -1.53
C LYS A 503 7.59 7.28 -0.85
N TRP A 504 7.96 8.26 -0.03
CA TRP A 504 9.22 8.33 0.70
C TRP A 504 9.00 8.29 2.21
N ASP A 505 7.82 7.88 2.69
CA ASP A 505 7.59 7.65 4.12
C ASP A 505 8.40 6.41 4.55
N PRO A 506 9.44 6.55 5.40
CA PRO A 506 10.17 5.39 5.89
C PRO A 506 9.29 4.53 6.80
N GLU A 507 9.52 3.21 6.82
CA GLU A 507 8.81 2.34 7.76
C GLU A 507 9.29 2.54 9.19
N PRO A 508 8.40 2.61 10.20
CA PRO A 508 8.77 2.75 11.61
C PRO A 508 9.88 1.77 12.01
N LEU A 509 10.89 2.30 12.71
CA LEU A 509 11.99 1.50 13.26
C LEU A 509 11.49 0.48 14.27
N ILE A 510 10.41 0.81 14.97
CA ILE A 510 9.73 -0.05 15.94
C ILE A 510 8.59 -0.84 15.29
N GLU A 511 8.33 -2.01 15.83
CA GLU A 511 7.10 -2.75 15.57
C GLU A 511 5.97 -2.18 16.42
N LEU A 512 4.92 -1.67 15.77
CA LEU A 512 3.80 -0.97 16.43
C LEU A 512 2.78 -1.94 17.07
N ASP A 513 2.81 -3.21 16.69
CA ASP A 513 1.95 -4.28 17.22
C ASP A 513 2.66 -5.23 18.20
N ASN A 514 3.99 -5.13 18.32
CA ASN A 514 4.78 -6.01 19.18
C ASN A 514 5.00 -5.42 20.59
N PRO A 515 4.63 -6.12 21.66
CA PRO A 515 4.85 -5.67 23.04
C PRO A 515 6.31 -5.73 23.50
N SER A 516 7.20 -6.46 22.82
CA SER A 516 8.62 -6.48 23.18
C SER A 516 9.28 -5.13 22.86
N ARG A 517 9.96 -4.53 23.84
CA ARG A 517 10.77 -3.33 23.61
C ARG A 517 12.05 -3.71 22.86
N GLN A 518 11.98 -3.69 21.54
CA GLN A 518 13.15 -3.81 20.66
C GLN A 518 14.21 -2.76 21.02
N TYR A 519 13.75 -1.56 21.37
CA TYR A 519 14.54 -0.41 21.79
C TYR A 519 13.94 0.22 23.04
N SER A 520 14.81 0.81 23.85
CA SER A 520 14.46 1.54 25.07
C SER A 520 15.40 2.73 25.24
N ALA A 521 15.47 3.59 24.22
CA ALA A 521 16.43 4.71 24.16
C ALA A 521 16.34 5.63 25.39
N SER A 522 15.16 5.79 25.98
CA SER A 522 14.92 6.56 27.20
C SER A 522 14.94 5.72 28.49
N GLY A 523 15.42 4.47 28.43
CA GLY A 523 15.44 3.52 29.53
C GLY A 523 14.04 3.19 30.05
N ASP A 524 13.86 3.24 31.36
CA ASP A 524 12.59 2.99 32.04
C ASP A 524 11.77 4.27 32.29
N SER A 525 12.19 5.40 31.70
CA SER A 525 11.44 6.65 31.84
C SER A 525 10.05 6.57 31.20
N THR A 526 9.15 7.43 31.66
CA THR A 526 7.77 7.54 31.18
C THR A 526 7.51 8.97 30.70
N PRO A 527 6.68 9.17 29.67
CA PRO A 527 6.47 10.51 29.14
C PRO A 527 5.70 11.37 30.15
N GLN A 528 6.27 12.55 30.44
CA GLN A 528 5.63 13.59 31.26
C GLN A 528 5.24 14.77 30.39
N LEU A 529 3.93 15.02 30.29
CA LEU A 529 3.37 16.14 29.54
C LEU A 529 3.34 17.39 30.43
N HIS A 530 4.07 18.43 30.02
CA HIS A 530 4.11 19.72 30.72
C HIS A 530 3.16 20.76 30.12
N SER A 531 2.64 20.52 28.92
CA SER A 531 1.73 21.45 28.25
C SER A 531 0.28 21.22 28.65
N ALA A 532 -0.49 22.32 28.72
CA ALA A 532 -1.93 22.27 28.99
C ALA A 532 -2.67 21.35 28.00
N PRO A 533 -3.76 20.66 28.41
CA PRO A 533 -4.55 19.74 27.57
C PRO A 533 -4.94 20.30 26.19
N ASP A 534 -5.26 21.58 26.09
CA ASP A 534 -5.70 22.19 24.82
C ASP A 534 -4.56 22.82 24.01
N SER A 535 -3.32 22.65 24.46
CA SER A 535 -2.15 23.20 23.78
C SER A 535 -1.84 22.45 22.48
N ARG A 536 -1.61 23.21 21.41
CA ARG A 536 -1.01 22.71 20.17
C ARG A 536 0.49 22.44 20.28
N ILE A 537 1.13 22.96 21.32
CA ILE A 537 2.53 22.66 21.67
C ILE A 537 2.57 21.43 22.57
N LEU A 538 3.37 20.44 22.19
CA LEU A 538 3.68 19.25 22.98
C LEU A 538 4.96 19.53 23.78
N SER A 539 4.84 19.67 25.10
CA SER A 539 5.99 19.91 25.98
C SER A 539 6.35 18.64 26.74
N LEU A 540 7.53 18.11 26.48
CA LEU A 540 8.03 16.84 27.02
C LEU A 540 9.39 17.03 27.66
N SER A 541 9.67 16.25 28.70
CA SER A 541 11.03 16.11 29.23
C SER A 541 11.87 15.25 28.28
N GLY A 542 13.14 15.61 28.13
CA GLY A 542 14.11 14.80 27.40
C GLY A 542 15.52 15.33 27.54
N THR A 543 16.45 14.63 26.90
CA THR A 543 17.87 14.97 26.85
C THR A 543 18.25 15.25 25.40
N ILE A 544 18.81 16.43 25.14
CA ILE A 544 19.52 16.70 23.88
C ILE A 544 20.86 15.99 23.98
N PHE A 545 21.00 14.91 23.21
CA PHE A 545 22.14 14.01 23.29
C PHE A 545 23.31 14.53 22.46
N ASP A 546 23.05 14.92 21.22
CA ASP A 546 24.08 15.37 20.26
C ASP A 546 23.40 16.10 19.09
N GLN A 547 24.16 16.53 18.09
CA GLN A 547 23.67 17.21 16.89
C GLN A 547 24.23 16.55 15.63
N ILE A 548 23.43 16.48 14.57
CA ILE A 548 23.91 16.01 13.26
C ILE A 548 24.96 16.97 12.71
N GLU A 549 26.18 16.46 12.46
CA GLU A 549 27.27 17.21 11.85
C GLU A 549 27.34 17.00 10.35
N THR A 550 27.24 15.75 9.90
CA THR A 550 27.32 15.38 8.49
C THR A 550 26.24 14.37 8.13
N LEU A 551 25.73 14.48 6.90
CA LEU A 551 24.61 13.70 6.39
C LEU A 551 24.92 13.24 4.97
N ALA A 552 24.75 11.94 4.69
CA ALA A 552 24.84 11.39 3.35
C ALA A 552 23.48 11.46 2.63
N PRO A 553 23.42 11.32 1.29
CA PRO A 553 22.16 11.27 0.55
C PRO A 553 21.25 10.14 1.04
N ALA A 554 19.94 10.37 1.10
CA ALA A 554 18.99 9.32 1.45
C ALA A 554 18.98 8.21 0.39
N TRP A 555 18.90 6.96 0.82
CA TRP A 555 18.72 5.84 -0.10
C TRP A 555 17.23 5.62 -0.34
N HIS A 556 16.78 5.87 -1.56
CA HIS A 556 15.43 5.58 -2.02
C HIS A 556 15.50 4.36 -2.94
N PRO A 557 15.27 3.14 -2.45
CA PRO A 557 15.22 1.98 -3.33
C PRO A 557 14.22 2.23 -4.45
N GLU A 558 14.57 1.78 -5.65
CA GLU A 558 13.58 1.61 -6.71
C GLU A 558 12.44 0.80 -6.12
N THR A 559 11.23 1.22 -6.46
CA THR A 559 10.08 0.81 -5.70
C THR A 559 9.93 -0.73 -5.72
N ASP A 560 10.49 -1.42 -6.69
CA ASP A 560 10.11 -2.81 -7.00
C ASP A 560 11.14 -3.86 -6.71
N ILE A 561 12.39 -3.46 -6.67
CA ILE A 561 13.50 -4.40 -6.68
C ILE A 561 14.48 -3.98 -5.59
N PRO A 562 14.56 -4.74 -4.47
CA PRO A 562 15.62 -4.51 -3.51
C PRO A 562 16.97 -4.81 -4.21
N PRO A 563 17.99 -3.95 -4.04
CA PRO A 563 19.27 -4.19 -4.66
C PRO A 563 19.90 -5.45 -4.07
N VAL A 564 20.27 -6.38 -4.95
CA VAL A 564 20.98 -7.61 -4.57
C VAL A 564 22.40 -7.32 -4.11
N SER A 565 23.00 -6.19 -4.54
CA SER A 565 24.32 -5.70 -4.14
C SER A 565 24.28 -4.22 -3.79
N ARG A 566 25.20 -3.80 -2.93
CA ARG A 566 25.54 -2.37 -2.79
C ARG A 566 26.29 -1.81 -4.00
N LYS A 567 27.08 -2.62 -4.71
CA LYS A 567 27.92 -2.17 -5.83
C LYS A 567 27.06 -1.46 -6.88
N GLY A 568 27.48 -0.26 -7.29
CA GLY A 568 26.74 0.57 -8.25
C GLY A 568 25.63 1.46 -7.63
N ASN A 569 25.41 1.43 -6.31
CA ASN A 569 24.47 2.32 -5.62
C ASN A 569 25.20 3.54 -5.01
N PRO A 570 25.08 4.76 -5.58
CA PRO A 570 25.83 5.93 -5.12
C PRO A 570 25.52 6.37 -3.69
N ALA A 571 24.26 6.24 -3.26
CA ALA A 571 23.87 6.62 -1.90
C ALA A 571 24.57 5.72 -0.88
N LEU A 572 24.52 4.40 -1.08
CA LEU A 572 25.15 3.45 -0.16
C LEU A 572 26.69 3.48 -0.22
N LEU A 573 27.27 3.89 -1.34
CA LEU A 573 28.70 4.20 -1.45
C LEU A 573 29.09 5.40 -0.59
N ALA A 574 28.31 6.48 -0.65
CA ALA A 574 28.52 7.67 0.18
C ALA A 574 28.35 7.35 1.68
N TRP A 575 27.42 6.47 2.04
CA TRP A 575 27.21 6.06 3.43
C TRP A 575 28.44 5.36 4.01
N GLU A 576 29.04 4.44 3.25
CA GLU A 576 30.24 3.75 3.70
C GLU A 576 31.41 4.72 3.89
N ALA A 577 31.64 5.60 2.91
CA ALA A 577 32.69 6.62 3.00
C ALA A 577 32.49 7.52 4.23
N LEU A 578 31.25 7.95 4.49
CA LEU A 578 30.91 8.78 5.64
C LEU A 578 31.10 8.04 6.97
N ALA A 579 30.57 6.82 7.08
CA ALA A 579 30.64 6.05 8.31
C ALA A 579 32.08 5.68 8.67
N THR A 580 32.91 5.35 7.68
CA THR A 580 34.29 4.88 7.91
C THR A 580 35.33 5.99 8.00
N ALA A 581 34.98 7.22 7.63
CA ALA A 581 35.86 8.38 7.79
C ALA A 581 36.32 8.54 9.25
N PRO A 582 37.61 8.84 9.51
CA PRO A 582 38.10 9.13 10.86
C PRO A 582 37.34 10.29 11.49
N HIS A 583 37.11 10.19 12.80
CA HIS A 583 36.43 11.22 13.58
C HIS A 583 37.12 11.37 14.93
N GLU A 584 37.44 12.60 15.34
CA GLU A 584 38.24 12.88 16.55
C GLU A 584 37.55 12.38 17.82
N GLN A 585 36.24 12.59 17.91
CA GLN A 585 35.41 12.17 19.04
C GLN A 585 34.80 10.78 18.87
N CYS A 586 35.41 9.88 18.09
CA CYS A 586 34.82 8.56 17.80
C CYS A 586 34.42 7.83 19.09
N PRO A 587 33.11 7.54 19.29
CA PRO A 587 32.61 7.00 20.56
C PRO A 587 32.80 5.49 20.66
N TYR A 588 33.17 4.85 19.54
CA TYR A 588 33.37 3.42 19.48
C TYR A 588 34.78 3.05 19.93
N SER A 589 34.86 2.09 20.86
CA SER A 589 36.13 1.53 21.35
C SER A 589 37.03 1.04 20.21
N PRO A 590 38.35 0.90 20.40
CA PRO A 590 39.22 0.25 19.43
C PRO A 590 38.77 -1.18 19.04
N THR A 591 38.04 -1.85 19.93
CA THR A 591 37.43 -3.17 19.70
C THR A 591 36.17 -3.15 18.83
N VAL A 592 35.47 -2.01 18.74
CA VAL A 592 34.27 -1.80 17.91
C VAL A 592 34.62 -0.77 16.83
N SER A 593 34.90 -1.21 15.61
CA SER A 593 35.28 -0.28 14.54
C SER A 593 34.09 0.55 14.03
N ARG A 594 34.38 1.70 13.40
CA ARG A 594 33.36 2.49 12.69
C ARG A 594 32.67 1.70 11.57
N ALA A 595 33.39 0.77 10.93
CA ALA A 595 32.80 -0.18 9.98
C ALA A 595 31.81 -1.14 10.66
N ALA A 596 32.08 -1.55 11.91
CA ALA A 596 31.14 -2.34 12.70
C ALA A 596 29.86 -1.55 13.03
N ALA A 597 30.01 -0.28 13.39
CA ALA A 597 28.88 0.61 13.63
C ALA A 597 28.00 0.78 12.37
N LEU A 598 28.59 0.86 11.18
CA LEU A 598 27.86 0.97 9.91
C LEU A 598 26.91 -0.22 9.67
N TRP A 599 27.42 -1.46 9.69
CA TRP A 599 26.58 -2.61 9.36
C TRP A 599 25.48 -2.84 10.41
N ARG A 600 25.79 -2.59 11.69
CA ARG A 600 24.81 -2.63 12.78
C ARG A 600 23.74 -1.55 12.63
N THR A 601 24.13 -0.36 12.18
CA THR A 601 23.20 0.73 11.86
C THR A 601 22.26 0.34 10.73
N MET A 602 22.77 -0.28 9.67
CA MET A 602 21.95 -0.65 8.51
C MET A 602 20.92 -1.73 8.79
N ILE A 603 21.15 -2.61 9.76
CA ILE A 603 20.15 -3.59 10.18
C ILE A 603 19.20 -3.06 11.27
N ALA A 604 19.38 -1.80 11.70
CA ALA A 604 18.90 -1.26 12.97
C ALA A 604 19.07 -2.31 14.07
N ASP A 605 20.33 -2.55 14.46
CA ASP A 605 20.66 -3.61 15.40
C ASP A 605 19.85 -3.50 16.69
N LYS A 606 19.41 -4.65 17.22
CA LYS A 606 18.59 -4.70 18.44
C LYS A 606 19.46 -4.60 19.68
N CYS A 607 18.86 -4.24 20.81
CA CYS A 607 19.58 -4.13 22.09
C CYS A 607 19.60 -5.45 22.86
N GLY A 608 20.52 -5.56 23.83
CA GLY A 608 20.58 -6.69 24.76
C GLY A 608 20.85 -8.03 24.09
N SER A 609 20.16 -9.09 24.55
CA SER A 609 20.35 -10.47 24.04
C SER A 609 19.88 -10.67 22.60
N GLU A 610 19.17 -9.71 22.02
CA GLU A 610 18.72 -9.76 20.62
C GLU A 610 19.70 -9.07 19.64
N SER A 611 20.80 -8.47 20.14
CA SER A 611 21.82 -7.87 19.30
C SER A 611 22.47 -8.89 18.37
N ALA A 612 22.73 -8.47 17.14
CA ALA A 612 23.42 -9.29 16.15
C ALA A 612 24.83 -9.67 16.64
N PRO A 613 25.21 -10.96 16.61
CA PRO A 613 26.57 -11.39 16.87
C PRO A 613 27.59 -10.77 15.92
N ASP A 614 28.81 -10.50 16.38
CA ASP A 614 29.90 -9.96 15.56
C ASP A 614 30.32 -10.88 14.40
N SER A 615 30.04 -12.18 14.52
CA SER A 615 30.23 -13.16 13.43
C SER A 615 29.40 -12.82 12.19
N ASP A 616 28.27 -12.12 12.37
CA ASP A 616 27.29 -11.89 11.33
C ASP A 616 27.64 -10.73 10.40
N SER A 617 28.62 -9.90 10.79
CA SER A 617 29.10 -8.81 9.94
C SER A 617 29.40 -9.30 8.53
N LEU A 618 29.89 -10.54 8.41
CA LEU A 618 30.30 -11.13 7.13
C LEU A 618 29.13 -11.31 6.15
N TYR A 619 27.90 -11.55 6.62
CA TYR A 619 26.73 -11.59 5.74
C TYR A 619 26.52 -10.24 5.04
N ILE A 620 26.76 -9.14 5.77
CA ILE A 620 26.64 -7.79 5.24
C ILE A 620 27.80 -7.46 4.32
N GLU A 621 29.02 -7.88 4.67
CA GLU A 621 30.23 -7.72 3.83
C GLU A 621 30.09 -8.42 2.48
N THR A 622 29.47 -9.60 2.46
CA THR A 622 29.08 -10.26 1.21
C THR A 622 28.11 -9.41 0.42
N TRP A 623 27.02 -8.90 1.00
CA TRP A 623 26.12 -8.02 0.25
C TRP A 623 26.79 -6.73 -0.28
N TYR A 624 27.76 -6.18 0.46
CA TYR A 624 28.54 -4.99 0.09
C TYR A 624 29.48 -5.20 -1.10
N ASP A 625 29.70 -6.45 -1.48
CA ASP A 625 30.68 -6.89 -2.46
C ASP A 625 32.15 -6.67 -2.07
N ARG A 626 32.46 -6.54 -0.77
CA ARG A 626 33.88 -6.43 -0.33
C ARG A 626 34.62 -7.76 -0.43
N VAL A 627 33.91 -8.88 -0.36
CA VAL A 627 34.47 -10.24 -0.52
C VAL A 627 34.31 -10.81 -1.93
N GLY A 628 33.72 -10.06 -2.88
CA GLY A 628 33.76 -10.36 -4.32
C GLY A 628 32.70 -11.34 -4.83
N TRP A 629 31.43 -11.13 -4.49
CA TRP A 629 30.32 -11.93 -5.00
C TRP A 629 29.75 -11.39 -6.32
N ALA A 630 29.76 -10.07 -6.52
CA ALA A 630 28.99 -9.43 -7.58
C ALA A 630 29.56 -9.84 -8.92
N ILE A 631 28.72 -10.49 -9.72
CA ILE A 631 29.07 -10.89 -11.08
C ILE A 631 29.25 -9.59 -11.87
N ASP A 632 30.42 -9.36 -12.50
CA ASP A 632 30.68 -8.21 -13.39
C ASP A 632 29.72 -8.10 -14.59
N HIS A 633 28.77 -9.03 -14.69
CA HIS A 633 27.73 -9.14 -15.69
C HIS A 633 26.34 -9.15 -15.02
N GLN A 634 26.12 -8.42 -13.91
CA GLN A 634 24.75 -8.16 -13.48
C GLN A 634 24.01 -7.57 -14.70
N PRO A 635 22.99 -8.27 -15.24
CA PRO A 635 22.18 -7.68 -16.30
C PRO A 635 21.67 -6.35 -15.76
N ASP A 636 21.63 -5.31 -16.58
CA ASP A 636 20.90 -4.11 -16.22
C ASP A 636 19.42 -4.46 -16.14
N LEU A 637 19.00 -4.98 -14.99
CA LEU A 637 17.63 -5.43 -14.72
C LEU A 637 16.65 -4.26 -14.77
N THR A 638 17.14 -3.03 -14.61
CA THR A 638 16.35 -1.79 -14.67
C THR A 638 16.01 -1.37 -16.10
N SER A 639 16.71 -1.93 -17.09
CA SER A 639 16.46 -1.70 -18.52
C SER A 639 15.43 -2.65 -19.16
N LEU A 640 14.92 -3.61 -18.40
CA LEU A 640 14.18 -4.77 -18.91
C LEU A 640 12.67 -4.52 -19.00
N GLY A 641 12.08 -5.01 -20.10
CA GLY A 641 10.64 -4.89 -20.37
C GLY A 641 9.92 -6.15 -19.88
N PRO A 642 8.77 -6.10 -19.21
CA PRO A 642 8.24 -7.24 -18.43
C PRO A 642 7.95 -8.62 -19.05
N LEU A 643 8.22 -8.90 -20.33
CA LEU A 643 8.43 -10.30 -20.76
C LEU A 643 9.72 -10.86 -20.12
N ASP A 644 10.64 -9.95 -19.79
CA ASP A 644 11.80 -10.14 -18.94
C ASP A 644 11.46 -10.10 -17.45
N THR A 645 10.22 -9.84 -16.99
CA THR A 645 9.91 -9.89 -15.56
C THR A 645 10.08 -11.31 -15.04
N THR A 646 9.59 -12.33 -15.75
CA THR A 646 9.82 -13.74 -15.38
C THR A 646 11.31 -14.10 -15.44
N LEU A 647 12.08 -13.54 -16.38
CA LEU A 647 13.53 -13.77 -16.49
C LEU A 647 14.32 -13.03 -15.42
N ALA A 648 13.94 -11.79 -15.08
CA ALA A 648 14.48 -10.99 -13.99
C ALA A 648 14.13 -11.63 -12.65
N GLU A 649 12.90 -12.12 -12.48
CA GLU A 649 12.41 -12.87 -11.34
C GLU A 649 13.15 -14.19 -11.14
N GLN A 650 13.32 -14.98 -12.21
CA GLN A 650 14.14 -16.19 -12.18
C GLN A 650 15.61 -15.89 -11.93
N ALA A 651 16.15 -14.83 -12.54
CA ALA A 651 17.52 -14.37 -12.33
C ALA A 651 17.74 -13.92 -10.88
N MET A 652 16.82 -13.12 -10.32
CA MET A 652 16.86 -12.58 -8.97
C MET A 652 16.72 -13.68 -7.91
N ARG A 653 15.81 -14.63 -8.12
CA ARG A 653 15.70 -15.82 -7.26
C ARG A 653 16.98 -16.65 -7.30
N GLY A 654 17.57 -16.82 -8.49
CA GLY A 654 18.85 -17.49 -8.65
C GLY A 654 20.04 -16.71 -8.07
N MET A 655 19.98 -15.38 -8.02
CA MET A 655 21.04 -14.53 -7.45
C MET A 655 21.15 -14.70 -5.94
N GLU A 656 20.03 -14.74 -5.22
CA GLU A 656 20.04 -14.99 -3.77
C GLU A 656 20.74 -16.32 -3.44
N GLU A 657 20.34 -17.40 -4.11
CA GLU A 657 20.95 -18.72 -3.90
C GLU A 657 22.44 -18.70 -4.25
N LYS A 658 22.82 -18.07 -5.38
CA LYS A 658 24.23 -17.92 -5.77
C LYS A 658 25.04 -17.12 -4.76
N MET A 659 24.50 -16.08 -4.15
CA MET A 659 25.16 -15.31 -3.09
C MET A 659 25.40 -16.16 -1.85
N VAL A 660 24.38 -16.91 -1.42
CA VAL A 660 24.50 -17.83 -0.29
C VAL A 660 25.55 -18.92 -0.57
N TYR A 661 25.55 -19.52 -1.76
CA TYR A 661 26.56 -20.49 -2.15
C TYR A 661 27.96 -19.89 -2.31
N HIS A 662 28.06 -18.66 -2.82
CA HIS A 662 29.32 -17.92 -2.88
C HIS A 662 29.89 -17.76 -1.48
N PHE A 663 29.09 -17.28 -0.52
CA PHE A 663 29.49 -17.15 0.89
C PHE A 663 29.99 -18.48 1.47
N ILE A 664 29.24 -19.57 1.28
CA ILE A 664 29.60 -20.91 1.76
C ILE A 664 30.88 -21.44 1.09
N GLY A 665 31.16 -21.01 -0.14
CA GLY A 665 32.31 -21.41 -0.93
C GLY A 665 33.58 -20.59 -0.70
N LEU A 666 33.52 -19.55 0.15
CA LEU A 666 34.67 -18.70 0.44
C LEU A 666 35.79 -19.49 1.15
N ASP A 667 37.00 -19.42 0.61
CA ASP A 667 38.17 -20.08 1.18
C ASP A 667 38.79 -19.19 2.30
N PRO A 668 38.84 -19.65 3.56
CA PRO A 668 39.44 -18.90 4.66
C PRO A 668 40.89 -18.47 4.41
N SER A 669 41.64 -19.19 3.56
CA SER A 669 43.03 -18.86 3.23
C SER A 669 43.14 -17.65 2.28
N ARG A 670 42.12 -17.39 1.47
CA ARG A 670 42.06 -16.23 0.55
C ARG A 670 41.63 -14.95 1.24
N TYR A 671 40.91 -15.07 2.35
CA TYR A 671 40.37 -13.95 3.13
C TYR A 671 40.86 -14.05 4.58
N PRO A 672 42.18 -13.88 4.82
CA PRO A 672 42.79 -14.12 6.13
C PRO A 672 42.19 -13.26 7.24
N GLU A 673 41.78 -12.03 6.93
CA GLU A 673 41.07 -11.11 7.84
C GLU A 673 39.69 -11.60 8.29
N PHE A 674 39.04 -12.47 7.51
CA PHE A 674 37.74 -13.08 7.80
C PHE A 674 37.82 -14.59 8.13
N GLY A 675 39.02 -15.18 8.10
CA GLY A 675 39.20 -16.63 8.07
C GLY A 675 38.65 -17.39 9.27
N GLU A 676 38.61 -16.79 10.46
CA GLU A 676 37.94 -17.39 11.63
C GLU A 676 36.41 -17.32 11.53
N LYS A 677 35.86 -16.15 11.14
CA LYS A 677 34.41 -15.95 10.95
C LYS A 677 33.84 -16.87 9.88
N LEU A 678 34.58 -17.06 8.77
CA LEU A 678 34.24 -17.99 7.70
C LEU A 678 34.11 -19.43 8.21
N ARG A 679 35.12 -19.91 8.97
CA ARG A 679 35.10 -21.26 9.57
C ARG A 679 33.92 -21.48 10.52
N GLN A 680 33.50 -20.46 11.25
CA GLN A 680 32.33 -20.54 12.13
C GLN A 680 31.01 -20.59 11.32
N SER A 681 30.93 -19.83 10.22
CA SER A 681 29.70 -19.66 9.46
C SER A 681 29.35 -20.86 8.56
N HIS A 682 30.32 -21.70 8.16
CA HIS A 682 30.12 -22.81 7.21
C HIS A 682 29.34 -24.05 7.75
N ARG A 683 28.82 -24.01 8.98
CA ARG A 683 28.33 -25.22 9.68
C ARG A 683 26.94 -25.68 9.23
N ASP A 684 26.09 -24.79 8.71
CA ASP A 684 24.74 -25.13 8.24
C ASP A 684 24.25 -24.12 7.17
N ALA A 685 24.17 -24.58 5.92
CA ALA A 685 23.71 -23.78 4.77
C ALA A 685 22.27 -23.25 4.94
N LYS A 686 21.39 -24.01 5.60
CA LYS A 686 19.99 -23.61 5.81
C LYS A 686 19.91 -22.47 6.83
N ALA A 687 20.65 -22.59 7.93
CA ALA A 687 20.73 -21.54 8.94
C ALA A 687 21.35 -20.25 8.38
N ILE A 688 22.41 -20.36 7.57
CA ILE A 688 23.01 -19.23 6.84
C ILE A 688 21.97 -18.53 5.97
N ASN A 689 21.23 -19.29 5.15
CA ASN A 689 20.23 -18.72 4.25
C ASN A 689 19.15 -17.96 5.04
N GLN A 690 18.60 -18.56 6.10
CA GLN A 690 17.59 -17.92 6.94
C GLN A 690 18.11 -16.59 7.54
N ARG A 691 19.33 -16.59 8.06
CA ARG A 691 19.97 -15.43 8.69
C ARG A 691 20.30 -14.33 7.67
N TYR A 692 20.76 -14.73 6.49
CA TYR A 692 21.03 -13.82 5.38
C TYR A 692 19.75 -13.09 4.92
N ARG A 693 18.67 -13.86 4.69
CA ARG A 693 17.35 -13.32 4.34
C ARG A 693 16.86 -12.31 5.37
N GLU A 694 17.00 -12.64 6.65
CA GLU A 694 16.62 -11.76 7.75
C GLU A 694 17.36 -10.41 7.69
N TYR A 695 18.68 -10.43 7.58
CA TYR A 695 19.45 -9.19 7.56
C TYR A 695 19.19 -8.32 6.34
N MET A 696 19.07 -8.91 5.16
CA MET A 696 18.77 -8.13 3.95
C MET A 696 17.36 -7.53 3.99
N ARG A 697 16.37 -8.25 4.55
CA ARG A 697 15.03 -7.69 4.80
C ARG A 697 15.09 -6.50 5.76
N ARG A 698 15.87 -6.63 6.84
CA ARG A 698 16.09 -5.54 7.80
C ARG A 698 16.76 -4.34 7.14
N ILE A 699 17.83 -4.56 6.36
CA ILE A 699 18.51 -3.48 5.61
C ILE A 699 17.55 -2.72 4.73
N HIS A 700 16.77 -3.42 3.92
CA HIS A 700 15.82 -2.76 3.04
C HIS A 700 14.77 -1.97 3.84
N ARG A 701 14.13 -2.60 4.83
CA ARG A 701 13.10 -1.94 5.68
C ARG A 701 13.64 -0.71 6.40
N VAL A 702 14.83 -0.82 7.00
CA VAL A 702 15.42 0.19 7.86
C VAL A 702 16.02 1.34 7.04
N CYS A 703 16.76 1.02 5.98
CA CYS A 703 17.51 2.04 5.23
C CYS A 703 16.66 2.73 4.15
N ALA A 704 15.55 2.12 3.70
CA ALA A 704 14.68 2.74 2.69
C ALA A 704 14.13 4.08 3.17
N HIS A 705 14.31 5.10 2.33
CA HIS A 705 13.90 6.49 2.56
C HIS A 705 14.50 7.14 3.81
N ARG A 706 15.63 6.61 4.28
CA ARG A 706 16.47 7.21 5.31
C ARG A 706 17.81 7.62 4.72
N ALA A 707 18.53 8.46 5.46
CA ALA A 707 19.89 8.91 5.20
C ALA A 707 20.79 8.52 6.39
N LEU A 708 22.03 8.12 6.09
CA LEU A 708 23.04 7.92 7.12
C LEU A 708 23.59 9.27 7.57
N PHE A 709 23.75 9.45 8.88
CA PHE A 709 24.38 10.62 9.46
C PHE A 709 25.49 10.28 10.44
N VAL A 710 26.36 11.26 10.67
CA VAL A 710 27.34 11.28 11.75
C VAL A 710 27.11 12.52 12.62
N THR A 711 27.07 12.33 13.94
CA THR A 711 26.90 13.43 14.91
C THR A 711 28.23 14.09 15.25
N LYS A 712 28.21 15.23 15.95
CA LYS A 712 29.43 15.90 16.44
C LYS A 712 30.25 15.03 17.40
N GLY A 713 29.58 14.20 18.19
CA GLY A 713 30.21 13.16 19.01
C GLY A 713 30.64 11.94 18.23
N GLY A 714 30.64 11.96 16.89
CA GLY A 714 31.10 10.87 16.03
C GLY A 714 30.19 9.64 15.97
N TYR A 715 28.99 9.68 16.56
CA TYR A 715 28.01 8.58 16.50
C TYR A 715 27.45 8.44 15.09
N VAL A 716 27.10 7.21 14.71
CA VAL A 716 26.57 6.85 13.39
C VAL A 716 25.10 6.51 13.55
N GLY A 717 24.26 7.07 12.70
CA GLY A 717 22.82 6.87 12.77
C GLY A 717 22.11 6.90 11.42
N LEU A 718 20.80 6.65 11.46
CA LEU A 718 19.88 6.78 10.34
C LEU A 718 18.77 7.76 10.67
N ALA A 719 18.54 8.69 9.76
CA ALA A 719 17.54 9.74 9.85
C ALA A 719 16.57 9.65 8.67
N PRO A 720 15.32 10.10 8.79
CA PRO A 720 14.42 10.19 7.64
C PRO A 720 14.95 11.20 6.61
N TRP A 721 14.54 11.05 5.35
CA TRP A 721 15.06 11.83 4.20
C TRP A 721 14.96 13.36 4.32
N ASN A 722 14.08 13.85 5.19
CA ASN A 722 13.85 15.27 5.48
C ASN A 722 14.75 15.85 6.59
N ALA A 723 15.64 15.03 7.17
CA ALA A 723 16.64 15.50 8.12
C ALA A 723 17.70 16.38 7.47
N GLY A 724 18.34 17.22 8.27
CA GLY A 724 19.38 18.15 7.86
C GLY A 724 20.51 18.23 8.87
N VAL A 725 21.65 18.75 8.40
CA VAL A 725 22.77 19.11 9.28
C VAL A 725 22.30 20.16 10.28
N GLY A 726 22.66 19.98 11.55
CA GLY A 726 22.22 20.86 12.65
C GLY A 726 20.95 20.39 13.37
N ASP A 727 20.25 19.35 12.88
CA ASP A 727 19.15 18.75 13.64
C ASP A 727 19.69 18.11 14.93
N GLU A 728 18.99 18.34 16.03
CA GLU A 728 19.35 17.86 17.37
C GLU A 728 18.86 16.41 17.54
N VAL A 729 19.74 15.53 17.99
CA VAL A 729 19.42 14.16 18.38
C VAL A 729 18.94 14.17 19.83
N VAL A 730 17.69 13.81 20.05
CA VAL A 730 17.02 13.96 21.34
C VAL A 730 16.46 12.63 21.81
N VAL A 731 16.69 12.29 23.06
CA VAL A 731 16.01 11.19 23.75
C VAL A 731 14.89 11.77 24.60
N LEU A 732 13.65 11.61 24.14
CA LEU A 732 12.46 12.04 24.89
C LEU A 732 12.12 11.00 25.95
N ASP A 733 11.75 11.44 27.16
CA ASP A 733 11.32 10.54 28.23
C ASP A 733 10.09 9.72 27.78
N GLY A 734 10.16 8.39 27.92
CA GLY A 734 9.16 7.46 27.39
C GLY A 734 9.28 7.12 25.90
N GLY A 735 10.25 7.69 25.19
CA GLY A 735 10.57 7.35 23.81
C GLY A 735 11.30 6.01 23.70
N ARG A 736 10.86 5.14 22.77
CA ARG A 736 11.56 3.89 22.44
C ARG A 736 12.79 4.14 21.57
N THR A 737 12.76 5.19 20.77
CA THR A 737 13.81 5.60 19.81
C THR A 737 14.27 7.03 20.13
N PRO A 738 15.49 7.40 19.70
CA PRO A 738 15.86 8.82 19.56
C PRO A 738 14.96 9.51 18.52
N PHE A 739 14.75 10.82 18.70
CA PHE A 739 14.03 11.68 17.78
C PHE A 739 14.93 12.83 17.31
N LEU A 740 14.71 13.30 16.09
CA LEU A 740 15.36 14.50 15.58
C LEU A 740 14.46 15.70 15.78
N LEU A 741 14.99 16.72 16.45
CA LEU A 741 14.33 18.00 16.68
C LEU A 741 15.09 19.13 16.00
N ARG A 742 14.38 19.98 15.27
CA ARG A 742 14.93 21.18 14.63
C ARG A 742 14.52 22.42 15.40
N ARG A 743 15.48 23.25 15.82
CA ARG A 743 15.19 24.53 16.48
C ARG A 743 14.40 25.45 15.56
N THR A 744 13.38 26.12 16.07
CA THR A 744 12.67 27.16 15.33
C THR A 744 13.40 28.50 15.44
N GLU A 745 13.65 29.16 14.31
CA GLU A 745 14.29 30.48 14.30
C GLU A 745 13.49 31.49 15.14
N GLY A 746 14.19 32.24 16.02
CA GLY A 746 13.61 33.34 16.78
C GLY A 746 12.81 32.96 18.04
N ALA A 747 12.77 31.69 18.45
CA ALA A 747 12.12 31.27 19.69
C ALA A 747 12.99 30.29 20.49
N GLU A 748 13.48 30.72 21.65
CA GLU A 748 14.23 29.85 22.57
C GLU A 748 13.35 28.70 23.08
N GLY A 749 13.94 27.49 23.14
CA GLY A 749 13.30 26.29 23.67
C GLY A 749 12.20 25.67 22.78
N ARG A 750 11.95 26.22 21.58
CA ARG A 750 10.94 25.69 20.64
C ARG A 750 11.56 24.87 19.51
N PHE A 751 10.93 23.74 19.23
CA PHE A 751 11.42 22.75 18.29
C PHE A 751 10.32 22.30 17.34
N ARG A 752 10.73 21.83 16.17
CA ARG A 752 9.90 21.04 15.24
C ARG A 752 10.38 19.60 15.25
N LEU A 753 9.46 18.65 15.30
CA LEU A 753 9.79 17.24 15.14
C LEU A 753 10.11 16.96 13.66
N VAL A 754 11.30 16.43 13.41
CA VAL A 754 11.77 15.99 12.09
C VAL A 754 11.40 14.51 11.86
N GLY A 755 11.54 13.67 12.88
CA GLY A 755 11.13 12.26 12.87
C GLY A 755 11.93 11.40 13.84
N GLU A 756 11.68 10.11 13.85
CA GLU A 756 12.49 9.14 14.60
C GLU A 756 13.88 8.97 13.97
N ALA A 757 14.86 8.62 14.78
CA ALA A 757 16.20 8.25 14.33
C ALA A 757 16.64 6.94 14.95
N TYR A 758 17.52 6.23 14.24
CA TYR A 758 18.32 5.16 14.81
C TYR A 758 19.71 5.72 15.09
N VAL A 759 20.27 5.49 16.28
CA VAL A 759 21.64 5.88 16.62
C VAL A 759 22.34 4.71 17.29
N TYR A 760 23.38 4.18 16.64
CA TYR A 760 24.09 3.03 17.18
C TYR A 760 24.78 3.38 18.50
N GLY A 761 24.57 2.54 19.50
CA GLY A 761 25.08 2.75 20.86
C GLY A 761 24.19 3.61 21.75
N ILE A 762 23.00 4.02 21.31
CA ILE A 762 22.05 4.86 22.08
C ILE A 762 20.65 4.25 22.21
N MET A 763 20.33 3.26 21.37
CA MET A 763 18.99 2.64 21.33
C MET A 763 18.61 1.88 22.62
N GLY A 764 19.57 1.58 23.49
CA GLY A 764 19.42 0.76 24.70
C GLY A 764 19.33 1.55 26.00
N GLY A 765 19.34 2.90 25.95
CA GLY A 765 19.29 3.75 27.14
C GLY A 765 20.63 4.36 27.54
N GLU A 766 21.69 4.15 26.74
CA GLU A 766 23.05 4.59 27.05
C GLU A 766 23.17 6.11 27.21
N ALA A 767 22.34 6.89 26.50
CA ALA A 767 22.28 8.35 26.63
C ALA A 767 21.68 8.85 27.95
N VAL A 768 20.97 8.00 28.71
CA VAL A 768 20.24 8.39 29.92
C VAL A 768 20.69 7.65 31.19
N VAL A 769 21.58 6.66 31.05
CA VAL A 769 22.16 5.93 32.19
C VAL A 769 23.36 6.71 32.73
N ALA A 770 23.36 7.01 34.03
CA ALA A 770 24.42 7.71 34.74
C ALA A 770 25.69 6.85 34.83
N GLY A 771 26.52 6.88 33.78
CA GLY A 771 27.85 6.25 33.75
C GLY A 771 29.01 7.24 33.55
N SER A 772 28.71 8.50 33.23
CA SER A 772 29.68 9.60 33.07
C SER A 772 29.68 10.50 34.31
N GLU A 773 30.83 11.08 34.64
CA GLU A 773 31.03 11.97 35.80
C GLU A 773 30.19 13.27 35.75
N GLU A 774 29.48 13.53 34.65
CA GLU A 774 28.57 14.67 34.49
C GLU A 774 27.08 14.26 34.55
N PRO A 775 26.22 15.01 35.26
CA PRO A 775 24.79 14.75 35.34
C PRO A 775 24.12 14.97 33.98
N VAL A 776 23.30 14.02 33.54
CA VAL A 776 22.46 14.15 32.33
C VAL A 776 21.48 15.31 32.54
N VAL A 777 21.68 16.41 31.80
CA VAL A 777 20.78 17.57 31.87
C VAL A 777 19.48 17.22 31.15
N ARG A 778 18.39 17.15 31.94
CA ARG A 778 17.04 17.02 31.40
C ARG A 778 16.43 18.39 31.21
N GLU A 779 15.88 18.63 30.04
CA GLU A 779 15.22 19.88 29.69
C GLU A 779 13.76 19.63 29.30
N VAL A 780 12.94 20.67 29.41
CA VAL A 780 11.57 20.65 28.87
C VAL A 780 11.63 21.19 27.44
N LEU A 781 11.29 20.34 26.49
CA LEU A 781 11.37 20.62 25.06
C LEU A 781 9.97 20.93 24.52
N HIS A 782 9.80 22.11 23.91
CA HIS A 782 8.50 22.56 23.40
C HIS A 782 8.37 22.28 21.91
N ILE A 783 7.72 21.17 21.55
CA ILE A 783 7.55 20.72 20.17
C ILE A 783 6.28 21.36 19.58
N CYS A 784 6.45 22.18 18.54
CA CYS A 784 5.43 23.05 17.96
C CYS A 784 4.82 22.51 16.67
#